data_AF-A0A973SFC4-F1
#
_entry.id   AF-A0A973SFC4-F1
#
_cell.length_a   1.000
_cell.length_b   1.000
_cell.length_c   1.000
_cell.angle_alpha   90.00
_cell.angle_beta   90.00
_cell.angle_gamma   90.00
#
_symmetry.space_group_name_H-M   'P 1'
#
loop_
_entity.id
_entity.type
_entity.pdbx_description
1 polymer ?
#
loop_
_entity_poly.entity_id
_entity_poly.type
_entity_poly.pdbx_seq_one_letter_code
_entity_poly.pdbx_strand_id
1 'polypeptide(L)'
;MTIYTQRADNHRSGIYHETALTPGNVGGLTLKFTLDVDGSVFAQPLVASGSPNVAYVATMNNSVYAFNADTGARLWHRGPLAPAVPLPDPDGKTGPGGYRDISGQVGILSTPVVDTGAGFLYVLTSAKNNSNDYPHQLWKLRLSDGSTAGSTVISASARGVQFVPNLQAQRPGLLLNNGKIYLAFASYGDAGPYHGWVLSYDPGTLQQTGAFVTTTQDRAGIWQAGQGLTTDDQGNIYFMTGNGTFDGAAGAPVGQVSQYGNCCLKLDANLNVVDYFAPFNSAQQIAGDWDLGSAGLTYVPGTNWLLGGGKGGDDASGSVGSMAATNMYVFDRTHMGGFNGTGVAKQVVFTGYSTVGAPSFACGDGVTLIAGWGNGSAMYTRYTTDAVNWSAPVAVGAETTSGSVGISNDGSTGTTYIGWSGIDNPSSLNFMSTTAPGAAGGWGSKFTVGQPSGGPKGGPSLAFAGGLYAAFTAHDGSVNVGPVDMAGQKYAYTTMLQPGGSPETSVDEPYLTNLGGLLWLCWTGTDNPNGSGGGSLNIAQYNPGSGTLSNKVTLPAAQYTSQSRPALDQDASGNFVVLWRGTGNQYLNWAVAPTVAGLAGAAVTTVTGQTAANGMSCNIFQGAVEFAWRGTDANTMPNVAQISGTGSGDQVHQKIVIAKTSATGPHHIHGSPIYWNGRVYVWPEDDDLLMWSFDTGTGLVQNPGSPNRFLVTDPGVPGVPGGAPGMPGGFLSLSANGNSNGVIWANKPWDKDLNQQVGSGVLRAFDAVSGTQLWSSHAYGNMGKFVCPTIFNGKVYQATMGTPPQGGPATGAKVLVYGL
;
A
#
# COMPACT_ATOMS: atom_id res chain seq x y z
N MET A 1 -30.57 -1.81 -11.48
CA MET A 1 -30.76 -1.67 -10.02
C MET A 1 -29.89 -0.50 -9.59
N THR A 2 -30.45 0.53 -8.96
CA THR A 2 -29.68 1.71 -8.55
C THR A 2 -29.55 1.68 -7.04
N ILE A 3 -28.37 1.28 -6.58
CA ILE A 3 -28.00 1.11 -5.17
C ILE A 3 -27.23 2.34 -4.72
N TYR A 4 -27.61 2.92 -3.60
CA TYR A 4 -26.83 3.95 -2.92
C TYR A 4 -26.34 3.41 -1.59
N THR A 5 -25.05 3.57 -1.34
CA THR A 5 -24.38 3.06 -0.14
C THR A 5 -23.24 4.01 0.23
N GLN A 6 -22.59 3.70 1.36
CA GLN A 6 -21.43 4.42 1.88
C GLN A 6 -20.35 4.56 0.79
N ARG A 7 -19.76 5.77 0.66
CA ARG A 7 -18.75 6.10 -0.37
C ARG A 7 -19.17 5.81 -1.82
N ALA A 8 -20.38 6.27 -2.17
CA ALA A 8 -20.94 6.32 -3.53
C ALA A 8 -21.36 4.97 -4.14
N ASP A 9 -20.54 3.93 -4.01
CA ASP A 9 -20.76 2.63 -4.67
C ASP A 9 -20.23 1.44 -3.85
N ASN A 10 -20.45 0.22 -4.36
CA ASN A 10 -19.96 -1.01 -3.72
C ASN A 10 -18.44 -1.18 -3.83
N HIS A 11 -17.76 -0.46 -4.73
CA HIS A 11 -16.30 -0.42 -4.84
C HIS A 11 -15.68 0.49 -3.76
N ARG A 12 -16.52 1.22 -3.02
CA ARG A 12 -16.14 2.23 -2.03
C ARG A 12 -15.26 3.32 -2.64
N SER A 13 -15.46 3.61 -3.93
CA SER A 13 -14.63 4.54 -4.70
C SER A 13 -14.55 5.92 -4.03
N GLY A 14 -15.64 6.34 -3.40
CA GLY A 14 -15.80 7.71 -2.87
C GLY A 14 -15.93 8.75 -3.99
N ILE A 15 -16.21 8.33 -5.22
CA ILE A 15 -16.30 9.20 -6.40
C ILE A 15 -17.77 9.42 -6.76
N TYR A 16 -18.18 10.69 -6.79
CA TYR A 16 -19.50 11.13 -7.21
C TYR A 16 -19.44 11.75 -8.60
N HIS A 17 -20.35 11.30 -9.47
CA HIS A 17 -20.57 11.92 -10.77
C HIS A 17 -21.29 13.25 -10.58
N GLU A 18 -20.61 14.35 -10.90
CA GLU A 18 -21.09 15.71 -10.66
C GLU A 18 -20.76 16.60 -11.86
N THR A 19 -21.69 17.47 -12.24
CA THR A 19 -21.55 18.37 -13.39
C THR A 19 -21.74 19.84 -13.02
N ALA A 20 -22.39 20.12 -11.90
CA ALA A 20 -22.64 21.48 -11.42
C ALA A 20 -21.47 22.00 -10.58
N LEU A 21 -20.90 21.20 -9.68
CA LEU A 21 -19.70 21.61 -8.91
C LEU A 21 -18.44 21.40 -9.74
N THR A 22 -17.64 22.46 -9.85
CA THR A 22 -16.37 22.46 -10.57
C THR A 22 -15.34 23.26 -9.77
N PRO A 23 -14.03 23.04 -10.00
CA PRO A 23 -13.01 23.84 -9.33
C PRO A 23 -13.20 25.35 -9.45
N GLY A 24 -13.76 25.81 -10.58
CA GLY A 24 -13.99 27.24 -10.85
C GLY A 24 -15.17 27.88 -10.12
N ASN A 25 -16.07 27.11 -9.48
CA ASN A 25 -17.25 27.66 -8.82
C ASN A 25 -17.40 27.31 -7.34
N VAL A 26 -16.72 26.27 -6.85
CA VAL A 26 -16.85 25.83 -5.44
C VAL A 26 -16.41 26.87 -4.41
N GLY A 27 -15.58 27.84 -4.80
CA GLY A 27 -15.21 28.97 -3.93
C GLY A 27 -16.40 29.83 -3.48
N GLY A 28 -17.54 29.76 -4.18
CA GLY A 28 -18.76 30.51 -3.87
C GLY A 28 -19.80 29.74 -3.04
N LEU A 29 -19.49 28.53 -2.55
CA LEU A 29 -20.47 27.74 -1.81
C LEU A 29 -20.94 28.44 -0.53
N THR A 30 -22.25 28.36 -0.28
CA THR A 30 -22.91 28.86 0.93
C THR A 30 -23.79 27.78 1.55
N LEU A 31 -24.05 27.88 2.86
CA LEU A 31 -25.01 27.00 3.52
C LEU A 31 -26.42 27.33 3.01
N LYS A 32 -27.07 26.37 2.34
CA LYS A 32 -28.40 26.58 1.75
C LYS A 32 -29.52 26.28 2.73
N PHE A 33 -29.42 25.14 3.42
CA PHE A 33 -30.36 24.72 4.44
C PHE A 33 -29.74 23.63 5.33
N THR A 34 -30.45 23.28 6.40
CA THR A 34 -30.08 22.20 7.31
C THR A 34 -31.19 21.17 7.39
N LEU A 35 -30.82 19.89 7.51
CA LEU A 35 -31.76 18.79 7.76
C LEU A 35 -31.69 18.45 9.25
N ASP A 36 -32.69 18.89 10.02
CA ASP A 36 -32.73 18.65 11.46
C ASP A 36 -33.17 17.23 11.79
N VAL A 37 -32.45 16.60 12.73
CA VAL A 37 -32.69 15.20 13.15
C VAL A 37 -32.62 15.07 14.67
N ASP A 38 -33.01 13.91 15.19
CA ASP A 38 -33.19 13.66 16.62
C ASP A 38 -31.98 13.03 17.34
N GLY A 39 -30.82 12.92 16.69
CA GLY A 39 -29.63 12.36 17.31
C GLY A 39 -28.40 12.44 16.42
N SER A 40 -27.24 12.11 17.00
CA SER A 40 -25.95 12.16 16.31
C SER A 40 -25.99 11.40 14.99
N VAL A 41 -25.42 11.99 13.93
CA VAL A 41 -25.32 11.36 12.61
C VAL A 41 -23.90 10.82 12.41
N PHE A 42 -23.72 9.53 12.69
CA PHE A 42 -22.48 8.78 12.41
C PHE A 42 -22.59 7.93 11.13
N ALA A 43 -23.81 7.66 10.68
CA ALA A 43 -24.06 7.08 9.37
C ALA A 43 -23.96 8.15 8.28
N GLN A 44 -23.29 7.84 7.17
CA GLN A 44 -23.17 8.77 6.05
C GLN A 44 -24.56 9.04 5.42
N PRO A 45 -24.97 10.32 5.25
CA PRO A 45 -26.20 10.65 4.53
C PRO A 45 -26.13 10.14 3.10
N LEU A 46 -27.19 9.50 2.61
CA LEU A 46 -27.26 8.99 1.24
C LEU A 46 -28.26 9.80 0.42
N VAL A 47 -27.87 10.24 -0.77
CA VAL A 47 -28.75 11.03 -1.65
C VAL A 47 -29.05 10.22 -2.90
N ALA A 48 -30.31 9.87 -3.08
CA ALA A 48 -30.79 9.13 -4.23
C ALA A 48 -31.44 10.06 -5.25
N SER A 49 -31.16 9.83 -6.54
CA SER A 49 -31.80 10.56 -7.62
C SER A 49 -33.26 10.11 -7.78
N GLY A 50 -34.17 11.06 -8.01
CA GLY A 50 -35.59 10.76 -8.18
C GLY A 50 -36.41 12.02 -8.47
N SER A 51 -37.74 11.89 -8.36
CA SER A 51 -38.68 13.02 -8.45
C SER A 51 -39.61 13.00 -7.23
N PRO A 52 -39.23 13.63 -6.10
CA PRO A 52 -38.02 14.43 -5.88
C PRO A 52 -36.74 13.60 -5.67
N ASN A 53 -35.57 14.24 -5.71
CA ASN A 53 -34.35 13.67 -5.15
C ASN A 53 -34.50 13.53 -3.63
N VAL A 54 -33.98 12.46 -3.04
CA VAL A 54 -34.22 12.14 -1.62
C VAL A 54 -32.91 11.94 -0.86
N ALA A 55 -32.73 12.70 0.21
CA ALA A 55 -31.66 12.50 1.19
C ALA A 55 -32.17 11.64 2.35
N TYR A 56 -31.55 10.48 2.55
CA TYR A 56 -31.80 9.56 3.66
C TYR A 56 -30.76 9.76 4.76
N VAL A 57 -31.24 9.97 5.99
CA VAL A 57 -30.38 10.22 7.15
C VAL A 57 -30.76 9.27 8.27
N ALA A 58 -29.79 8.55 8.82
CA ALA A 58 -29.97 7.67 9.97
C ALA A 58 -29.23 8.21 11.19
N THR A 59 -29.82 8.05 12.38
CA THR A 59 -29.30 8.63 13.63
C THR A 59 -28.99 7.57 14.68
N MET A 60 -28.11 7.95 15.61
CA MET A 60 -27.85 7.19 16.84
C MET A 60 -29.08 7.11 17.77
N ASN A 61 -30.22 7.74 17.43
CA ASN A 61 -31.50 7.52 18.10
C ASN A 61 -32.32 6.39 17.48
N ASN A 62 -31.72 5.57 16.60
CA ASN A 62 -32.43 4.55 15.83
C ASN A 62 -33.55 5.11 14.95
N SER A 63 -33.40 6.35 14.49
CA SER A 63 -34.35 7.01 13.60
C SER A 63 -33.80 7.11 12.18
N VAL A 64 -34.72 7.04 11.21
CA VAL A 64 -34.44 7.22 9.79
C VAL A 64 -35.34 8.33 9.25
N TYR A 65 -34.76 9.24 8.50
CA TYR A 65 -35.44 10.35 7.85
C TYR A 65 -35.27 10.27 6.35
N ALA A 66 -36.29 10.73 5.62
CA ALA A 66 -36.17 11.13 4.23
C ALA A 66 -36.49 12.61 4.09
N PHE A 67 -35.63 13.33 3.38
CA PHE A 67 -35.80 14.74 3.03
C PHE A 67 -35.79 14.91 1.53
N ASN A 68 -36.56 15.87 1.03
CA ASN A 68 -36.40 16.37 -0.32
C ASN A 68 -35.02 17.04 -0.40
N ALA A 69 -34.14 16.48 -1.22
CA ALA A 69 -32.75 16.93 -1.37
C ALA A 69 -32.62 18.28 -2.11
N ASP A 70 -33.70 18.78 -2.71
CA ASP A 70 -33.73 20.06 -3.40
C ASP A 70 -34.23 21.20 -2.51
N THR A 71 -35.16 20.92 -1.61
CA THR A 71 -35.79 21.95 -0.76
C THR A 71 -35.46 21.84 0.73
N GLY A 72 -34.90 20.72 1.18
CA GLY A 72 -34.68 20.41 2.59
C GLY A 72 -35.95 19.99 3.35
N ALA A 73 -37.11 19.93 2.69
CA ALA A 73 -38.37 19.55 3.33
C ALA A 73 -38.35 18.09 3.76
N ARG A 74 -38.72 17.79 5.01
CA ARG A 74 -38.87 16.42 5.49
C ARG A 74 -40.05 15.75 4.81
N LEU A 75 -39.79 14.64 4.12
CA LEU A 75 -40.81 13.82 3.46
C LEU A 75 -41.45 12.86 4.46
N TRP A 76 -40.62 12.15 5.22
CA TRP A 76 -41.08 11.27 6.30
C TRP A 76 -39.99 11.10 7.35
N HIS A 77 -40.40 10.64 8.52
CA HIS A 77 -39.55 10.25 9.63
C HIS A 77 -40.08 8.95 10.22
N ARG A 78 -39.18 7.97 10.39
CA ARG A 78 -39.45 6.71 11.06
C ARG A 78 -38.45 6.53 12.19
N GLY A 79 -38.91 6.63 13.42
CA GLY A 79 -38.06 6.38 14.58
C GLY A 79 -38.63 6.88 15.91
N PRO A 80 -38.03 6.47 17.03
CA PRO A 80 -36.98 5.44 17.10
C PRO A 80 -37.52 4.06 16.72
N LEU A 81 -36.79 3.30 15.90
CA LEU A 81 -37.15 1.92 15.50
C LEU A 81 -37.04 0.94 16.67
N ALA A 82 -36.09 1.21 17.57
CA ALA A 82 -35.88 0.49 18.83
C ALA A 82 -35.20 1.44 19.84
N PRO A 83 -35.33 1.21 21.17
CA PRO A 83 -34.65 2.04 22.15
C PRO A 83 -33.13 1.96 22.00
N ALA A 84 -32.46 3.08 21.77
CA ALA A 84 -31.01 3.14 21.64
C ALA A 84 -30.30 2.72 22.94
N VAL A 85 -29.07 2.22 22.84
CA VAL A 85 -28.26 1.86 24.01
C VAL A 85 -27.68 3.15 24.61
N PRO A 86 -28.05 3.56 25.85
CA PRO A 86 -27.46 4.74 26.48
C PRO A 86 -25.97 4.54 26.73
N LEU A 87 -25.17 5.60 26.58
CA LEU A 87 -23.74 5.61 26.91
C LEU A 87 -23.40 6.74 27.92
N PRO A 88 -22.68 6.43 29.02
CA PRO A 88 -22.22 5.09 29.43
C PRO A 88 -23.41 4.15 29.71
N ASP A 89 -23.27 2.86 29.39
CA ASP A 89 -24.32 1.87 29.61
C ASP A 89 -24.47 1.62 31.12
N PRO A 90 -25.65 1.85 31.72
CA PRO A 90 -25.88 1.64 33.15
C PRO A 90 -25.58 0.22 33.64
N ASP A 91 -25.67 -0.78 32.77
CA ASP A 91 -25.40 -2.18 33.14
C ASP A 91 -23.94 -2.59 32.88
N GLY A 92 -23.13 -1.70 32.29
CA GLY A 92 -21.73 -1.95 31.96
C GLY A 92 -21.51 -3.08 30.94
N LYS A 93 -22.52 -3.41 30.12
CA LYS A 93 -22.46 -4.51 29.15
C LYS A 93 -22.02 -4.08 27.76
N THR A 94 -22.29 -2.82 27.38
CA THR A 94 -21.87 -2.23 26.11
C THR A 94 -20.88 -1.09 26.34
N GLY A 95 -19.66 -1.27 25.83
CA GLY A 95 -18.54 -0.35 26.05
C GLY A 95 -17.97 -0.46 27.48
N PRO A 96 -16.65 -0.60 27.65
CA PRO A 96 -16.04 -0.71 28.98
C PRO A 96 -16.20 0.60 29.78
N GLY A 97 -15.97 0.53 31.09
CA GLY A 97 -15.99 1.71 31.97
C GLY A 97 -15.06 2.81 31.45
N GLY A 98 -15.63 3.96 31.08
CA GLY A 98 -14.87 5.07 30.49
C GLY A 98 -14.86 5.12 28.96
N TYR A 99 -15.61 4.25 28.26
CA TYR A 99 -15.79 4.29 26.81
C TYR A 99 -16.32 5.66 26.34
N ARG A 100 -15.62 6.27 25.37
CA ARG A 100 -15.92 7.62 24.85
C ARG A 100 -15.77 7.77 23.33
N ASP A 101 -15.52 6.70 22.59
CA ASP A 101 -15.42 6.77 21.12
C ASP A 101 -16.73 7.27 20.51
N ILE A 102 -17.84 6.79 21.08
CA ILE A 102 -19.21 7.24 20.85
C ILE A 102 -19.74 7.83 22.16
N SER A 103 -20.46 8.95 22.06
CA SER A 103 -20.98 9.69 23.22
C SER A 103 -22.51 9.78 23.19
N GLY A 104 -23.13 9.70 24.36
CA GLY A 104 -24.57 9.86 24.59
C GLY A 104 -25.36 8.57 24.45
N GLN A 105 -25.36 7.97 23.25
CA GLN A 105 -26.02 6.69 22.99
C GLN A 105 -25.55 6.05 21.68
N VAL A 106 -25.80 4.75 21.52
CA VAL A 106 -25.58 3.99 20.29
C VAL A 106 -26.92 3.53 19.71
N GLY A 107 -27.15 3.88 18.45
CA GLY A 107 -28.28 3.42 17.66
C GLY A 107 -27.82 2.92 16.30
N ILE A 108 -28.23 3.59 15.23
CA ILE A 108 -27.77 3.29 13.87
C ILE A 108 -26.40 3.94 13.66
N LEU A 109 -25.36 3.11 13.65
CA LEU A 109 -23.97 3.48 13.43
C LEU A 109 -23.54 3.18 11.99
N SER A 110 -23.85 1.99 11.47
CA SER A 110 -23.58 1.64 10.08
C SER A 110 -24.37 2.52 9.14
N THR A 111 -23.71 2.99 8.08
CA THR A 111 -24.41 3.63 6.96
C THR A 111 -25.40 2.65 6.32
N PRO A 112 -26.68 3.05 6.11
CA PRO A 112 -27.69 2.23 5.44
C PRO A 112 -27.32 1.84 3.99
N VAL A 113 -28.15 1.01 3.38
CA VAL A 113 -28.14 0.81 1.91
C VAL A 113 -29.53 1.04 1.33
N VAL A 114 -29.60 1.80 0.24
CA VAL A 114 -30.84 2.16 -0.45
C VAL A 114 -30.88 1.43 -1.79
N ASP A 115 -31.93 0.65 -2.03
CA ASP A 115 -32.24 0.06 -3.33
C ASP A 115 -33.49 0.73 -3.89
N THR A 116 -33.27 1.72 -4.75
CA THR A 116 -34.37 2.44 -5.41
C THR A 116 -35.11 1.59 -6.44
N GLY A 117 -34.48 0.54 -6.97
CA GLY A 117 -35.12 -0.39 -7.91
C GLY A 117 -36.13 -1.28 -7.19
N ALA A 118 -35.79 -1.75 -5.99
CA ALA A 118 -36.72 -2.53 -5.17
C ALA A 118 -37.67 -1.65 -4.33
N GLY A 119 -37.36 -0.36 -4.15
CA GLY A 119 -38.17 0.56 -3.36
C GLY A 119 -37.95 0.42 -1.84
N PHE A 120 -36.77 -0.05 -1.42
CA PHE A 120 -36.46 -0.28 0.00
C PHE A 120 -35.13 0.36 0.45
N LEU A 121 -35.08 0.72 1.73
CA LEU A 121 -33.86 1.03 2.47
C LEU A 121 -33.68 -0.03 3.57
N TYR A 122 -32.44 -0.44 3.78
CA TYR A 122 -32.05 -1.39 4.81
C TYR A 122 -31.14 -0.73 5.83
N VAL A 123 -31.43 -0.97 7.11
CA VAL A 123 -30.73 -0.31 8.23
C VAL A 123 -30.57 -1.25 9.42
N LEU A 124 -29.48 -1.10 10.16
CA LEU A 124 -29.14 -1.92 11.31
C LEU A 124 -29.16 -1.06 12.58
N THR A 125 -30.01 -1.43 13.53
CA THR A 125 -30.12 -0.75 14.84
C THR A 125 -29.34 -1.52 15.90
N SER A 126 -28.68 -0.81 16.82
CA SER A 126 -28.29 -1.35 18.13
C SER A 126 -29.33 -0.90 19.16
N ALA A 127 -29.84 -1.81 19.99
CA ALA A 127 -30.88 -1.47 20.95
C ALA A 127 -30.62 -2.05 22.33
N LYS A 128 -31.17 -1.44 23.38
CA LYS A 128 -31.33 -2.03 24.72
C LYS A 128 -32.81 -2.27 24.96
N ASN A 129 -33.23 -3.53 25.04
CA ASN A 129 -34.64 -3.87 25.24
C ASN A 129 -35.01 -3.87 26.73
N ASN A 130 -36.29 -3.98 27.05
CA ASN A 130 -36.80 -3.99 28.44
C ASN A 130 -36.40 -5.24 29.24
N SER A 131 -35.83 -6.26 28.58
CA SER A 131 -35.32 -7.50 29.18
C SER A 131 -33.82 -7.41 29.52
N ASN A 132 -33.20 -6.23 29.34
CA ASN A 132 -31.75 -6.01 29.47
C ASN A 132 -30.91 -6.87 28.51
N ASP A 133 -31.46 -7.13 27.31
CA ASP A 133 -30.72 -7.62 26.14
C ASP A 133 -30.35 -6.47 25.20
N TYR A 134 -29.38 -6.75 24.33
CA TYR A 134 -28.74 -5.76 23.47
C TYR A 134 -28.84 -6.11 21.98
N PRO A 135 -30.04 -6.39 21.43
CA PRO A 135 -30.15 -6.93 20.09
C PRO A 135 -29.64 -5.93 19.04
N HIS A 136 -28.93 -6.46 18.05
CA HIS A 136 -28.90 -5.84 16.74
C HIS A 136 -30.12 -6.29 15.93
N GLN A 137 -30.72 -5.38 15.16
CA GLN A 137 -31.88 -5.71 14.34
C GLN A 137 -31.76 -5.07 12.96
N LEU A 138 -31.88 -5.90 11.93
CA LEU A 138 -31.91 -5.46 10.53
C LEU A 138 -33.36 -5.13 10.17
N TRP A 139 -33.57 -3.94 9.63
CA TRP A 139 -34.88 -3.43 9.23
C TRP A 139 -34.91 -3.17 7.73
N LYS A 140 -36.04 -3.52 7.11
CA LYS A 140 -36.39 -3.19 5.73
C LYS A 140 -37.51 -2.16 5.75
N LEU A 141 -37.24 -0.96 5.25
CA LEU A 141 -38.19 0.17 5.22
C LEU A 141 -38.55 0.52 3.77
N ARG A 142 -39.81 0.88 3.51
CA ARG A 142 -40.25 1.37 2.20
C ARG A 142 -39.73 2.80 1.98
N LEU A 143 -39.20 3.08 0.80
CA LEU A 143 -38.72 4.42 0.46
C LEU A 143 -39.86 5.44 0.36
N SER A 144 -41.07 5.00 0.01
CA SER A 144 -42.23 5.86 -0.20
C SER A 144 -42.70 6.59 1.07
N ASP A 145 -42.65 5.92 2.22
CA ASP A 145 -43.27 6.41 3.47
C ASP A 145 -42.51 6.06 4.75
N GLY A 146 -41.38 5.33 4.65
CA GLY A 146 -40.60 4.88 5.80
C GLY A 146 -41.26 3.74 6.59
N SER A 147 -42.38 3.17 6.13
CA SER A 147 -43.05 2.07 6.82
C SER A 147 -42.19 0.80 6.80
N THR A 148 -42.22 0.06 7.91
CA THR A 148 -41.50 -1.22 8.01
C THR A 148 -42.16 -2.27 7.11
N ALA A 149 -41.36 -2.88 6.23
CA ALA A 149 -41.76 -4.00 5.39
C ALA A 149 -41.32 -5.35 5.98
N GLY A 150 -40.31 -5.34 6.85
CA GLY A 150 -39.85 -6.51 7.61
C GLY A 150 -38.69 -6.14 8.53
N SER A 151 -38.43 -6.98 9.51
CA SER A 151 -37.20 -6.90 10.31
C SER A 151 -36.81 -8.27 10.85
N THR A 152 -35.53 -8.44 11.18
CA THR A 152 -35.00 -9.65 11.80
C THR A 152 -33.95 -9.29 12.86
N VAL A 153 -33.99 -9.99 13.99
CA VAL A 153 -32.95 -9.85 15.03
C VAL A 153 -31.73 -10.62 14.58
N ILE A 154 -30.55 -10.01 14.72
CA ILE A 154 -29.29 -10.65 14.36
C ILE A 154 -28.92 -11.70 15.41
N SER A 155 -28.78 -12.94 14.95
CA SER A 155 -28.19 -14.04 15.69
C SER A 155 -27.33 -14.85 14.72
N ALA A 156 -26.14 -15.27 15.14
CA ALA A 156 -25.26 -16.03 14.27
C ALA A 156 -24.34 -16.94 15.08
N SER A 157 -23.92 -18.03 14.45
CA SER A 157 -22.80 -18.84 14.89
C SER A 157 -21.99 -19.25 13.66
N ALA A 158 -20.67 -19.17 13.77
CA ALA A 158 -19.75 -19.61 12.73
C ALA A 158 -18.48 -20.14 13.40
N ARG A 159 -17.91 -21.20 12.84
CA ARG A 159 -16.60 -21.73 13.27
C ARG A 159 -16.51 -22.02 14.79
N GLY A 160 -17.63 -22.39 15.41
CA GLY A 160 -17.73 -22.67 16.85
C GLY A 160 -17.95 -21.45 17.76
N VAL A 161 -17.92 -20.23 17.23
CA VAL A 161 -18.14 -18.99 17.96
C VAL A 161 -19.62 -18.59 17.90
N GLN A 162 -20.16 -18.05 19.00
CA GLN A 162 -21.49 -17.44 19.05
C GLN A 162 -21.39 -15.93 18.93
N PHE A 163 -22.30 -15.31 18.19
CA PHE A 163 -22.39 -13.86 18.10
C PHE A 163 -22.93 -13.28 19.42
N VAL A 164 -22.18 -12.36 20.03
CA VAL A 164 -22.54 -11.70 21.31
C VAL A 164 -22.82 -10.22 21.07
N PRO A 165 -24.10 -9.81 20.92
CA PRO A 165 -24.45 -8.48 20.41
C PRO A 165 -23.86 -7.29 21.17
N ASN A 166 -23.85 -7.32 22.51
CA ASN A 166 -23.36 -6.20 23.32
C ASN A 166 -21.84 -5.96 23.23
N LEU A 167 -21.09 -6.92 22.70
CA LEU A 167 -19.65 -6.77 22.44
C LEU A 167 -19.35 -6.33 21.00
N GLN A 168 -20.35 -6.33 20.11
CA GLN A 168 -20.14 -6.24 18.67
C GLN A 168 -20.65 -4.92 18.10
N ALA A 169 -19.76 -3.99 17.75
CA ALA A 169 -20.16 -2.72 17.16
C ALA A 169 -20.40 -2.85 15.66
N GLN A 170 -21.62 -2.51 15.21
CA GLN A 170 -21.97 -2.36 13.78
C GLN A 170 -21.38 -1.06 13.21
N ARG A 171 -20.05 -1.02 13.06
CA ARG A 171 -19.33 0.18 12.62
C ARG A 171 -19.29 0.30 11.09
N PRO A 172 -18.89 -0.73 10.31
CA PRO A 172 -18.89 -0.66 8.84
C PRO A 172 -20.28 -0.42 8.23
N GLY A 173 -20.36 0.40 7.18
CA GLY A 173 -21.60 0.57 6.40
C GLY A 173 -22.10 -0.73 5.74
N LEU A 174 -23.41 -0.83 5.54
CA LEU A 174 -24.05 -1.97 4.88
C LEU A 174 -23.62 -2.07 3.42
N LEU A 175 -23.59 -3.30 2.90
CA LEU A 175 -23.34 -3.60 1.49
C LEU A 175 -24.53 -4.38 0.94
N LEU A 176 -25.06 -3.99 -0.22
CA LEU A 176 -26.03 -4.79 -0.98
C LEU A 176 -25.35 -5.20 -2.29
N ASN A 177 -25.00 -6.48 -2.41
CA ASN A 177 -24.31 -7.01 -3.58
C ASN A 177 -24.77 -8.43 -3.87
N ASN A 178 -24.82 -8.84 -5.14
CA ASN A 178 -25.21 -10.20 -5.55
C ASN A 178 -26.51 -10.71 -4.89
N GLY A 179 -27.51 -9.83 -4.75
CA GLY A 179 -28.79 -10.17 -4.13
C GLY A 179 -28.72 -10.48 -2.63
N LYS A 180 -27.67 -10.05 -1.92
CA LYS A 180 -27.50 -10.23 -0.48
C LYS A 180 -27.13 -8.92 0.21
N ILE A 181 -27.64 -8.72 1.41
CA ILE A 181 -27.22 -7.65 2.33
C ILE A 181 -26.12 -8.21 3.20
N TYR A 182 -24.98 -7.52 3.27
CA TYR A 182 -23.88 -7.87 4.15
C TYR A 182 -23.76 -6.87 5.29
N LEU A 183 -23.57 -7.41 6.49
CA LEU A 183 -23.35 -6.70 7.74
C LEU A 183 -21.96 -7.04 8.25
N ALA A 184 -21.25 -6.07 8.82
CA ALA A 184 -19.95 -6.32 9.44
C ALA A 184 -19.82 -5.67 10.81
N PHE A 185 -18.99 -6.26 11.67
CA PHE A 185 -18.87 -5.89 13.07
C PHE A 185 -17.42 -5.80 13.54
N ALA A 186 -17.20 -4.88 14.48
CA ALA A 186 -16.01 -4.78 15.33
C ALA A 186 -16.45 -4.80 16.80
N SER A 187 -15.83 -3.99 17.67
CA SER A 187 -16.14 -3.97 19.12
C SER A 187 -16.51 -2.58 19.66
N TYR A 188 -17.09 -2.55 20.86
CA TYR A 188 -17.18 -1.33 21.65
C TYR A 188 -15.97 -1.24 22.59
N GLY A 189 -14.97 -0.44 22.21
CA GLY A 189 -13.81 -0.13 23.06
C GLY A 189 -12.95 -1.33 23.43
N ASP A 190 -12.77 -2.27 22.50
CA ASP A 190 -12.00 -3.50 22.70
C ASP A 190 -12.46 -4.40 23.86
N ALA A 191 -13.73 -4.29 24.27
CA ALA A 191 -14.30 -5.17 25.29
C ALA A 191 -14.35 -6.61 24.78
N GLY A 192 -13.50 -7.48 25.33
CA GLY A 192 -13.37 -8.89 24.93
C GLY A 192 -14.32 -9.84 25.68
N PRO A 193 -14.53 -11.07 25.14
CA PRO A 193 -14.02 -11.53 23.85
C PRO A 193 -14.91 -11.04 22.69
N TYR A 194 -14.35 -10.25 21.78
CA TYR A 194 -15.06 -9.73 20.61
C TYR A 194 -14.48 -10.33 19.35
N HIS A 195 -15.22 -10.32 18.24
CA HIS A 195 -14.72 -10.85 16.97
C HIS A 195 -15.05 -9.94 15.77
N GLY A 196 -14.29 -10.03 14.68
CA GLY A 196 -14.79 -9.53 13.41
C GLY A 196 -15.86 -10.48 12.86
N TRP A 197 -17.01 -9.95 12.45
CA TRP A 197 -18.07 -10.74 11.82
C TRP A 197 -18.41 -10.18 10.44
N VAL A 198 -18.69 -11.07 9.49
CA VAL A 198 -19.40 -10.75 8.25
C VAL A 198 -20.62 -11.67 8.15
N LEU A 199 -21.81 -11.09 8.12
CA LEU A 199 -23.07 -11.81 8.01
C LEU A 199 -23.76 -11.43 6.70
N SER A 200 -24.44 -12.38 6.06
CA SER A 200 -25.22 -12.11 4.83
C SER A 200 -26.69 -12.48 5.00
N TYR A 201 -27.58 -11.69 4.41
CA TYR A 201 -29.04 -11.85 4.48
C TYR A 201 -29.70 -11.67 3.12
N ASP A 202 -30.79 -12.39 2.88
CA ASP A 202 -31.65 -12.18 1.70
C ASP A 202 -32.46 -10.87 1.85
N PRO A 203 -32.40 -9.93 0.89
CA PRO A 203 -33.07 -8.63 0.99
C PRO A 203 -34.60 -8.72 0.88
N GLY A 204 -35.13 -9.82 0.36
CA GLY A 204 -36.56 -10.08 0.24
C GLY A 204 -37.18 -10.46 1.58
N THR A 205 -36.63 -11.53 2.17
CA THR A 205 -37.14 -12.29 3.32
C THR A 205 -36.44 -11.95 4.63
N LEU A 206 -35.27 -11.32 4.58
CA LEU A 206 -34.37 -11.09 5.71
C LEU A 206 -33.90 -12.37 6.41
N GLN A 207 -33.92 -13.50 5.71
CA GLN A 207 -33.32 -14.74 6.21
C GLN A 207 -31.79 -14.68 6.08
N GLN A 208 -31.08 -15.19 7.08
CA GLN A 208 -29.62 -15.24 7.03
C GLN A 208 -29.17 -16.27 5.99
N THR A 209 -28.29 -15.86 5.09
CA THR A 209 -27.75 -16.69 4.01
C THR A 209 -26.32 -17.16 4.26
N GLY A 210 -25.62 -16.61 5.25
CA GLY A 210 -24.25 -17.00 5.59
C GLY A 210 -23.67 -16.21 6.76
N ALA A 211 -22.66 -16.77 7.42
CA ALA A 211 -21.91 -16.13 8.49
C ALA A 211 -20.43 -16.52 8.43
N PHE A 212 -19.57 -15.53 8.59
CA PHE A 212 -18.13 -15.67 8.74
C PHE A 212 -17.66 -14.91 9.98
N VAL A 213 -16.71 -15.49 10.70
CA VAL A 213 -16.04 -14.87 11.86
C VAL A 213 -14.54 -14.89 11.63
N THR A 214 -13.87 -13.76 11.89
CA THR A 214 -12.45 -13.53 11.56
C THR A 214 -11.50 -14.33 12.46
N THR A 215 -11.88 -14.58 13.72
CA THR A 215 -11.10 -15.36 14.68
C THR A 215 -12.02 -16.32 15.43
N THR A 216 -11.47 -17.44 15.90
CA THR A 216 -12.16 -18.33 16.86
C THR A 216 -11.69 -18.12 18.29
N GLN A 217 -10.69 -17.26 18.49
CA GLN A 217 -10.11 -16.94 19.79
C GLN A 217 -10.58 -15.57 20.30
N ASP A 218 -9.93 -14.49 19.88
CA ASP A 218 -10.30 -13.12 20.29
C ASP A 218 -9.90 -12.08 19.24
N ARG A 219 -10.66 -10.99 19.22
CA ARG A 219 -10.52 -9.73 18.46
C ARG A 219 -10.61 -9.86 16.93
N ALA A 220 -9.72 -9.19 16.19
CA ALA A 220 -9.74 -9.05 14.73
C ALA A 220 -11.03 -8.39 14.21
N GLY A 221 -11.48 -7.34 14.92
CA GLY A 221 -12.67 -6.57 14.56
C GLY A 221 -12.52 -5.85 13.22
N ILE A 222 -13.62 -5.67 12.51
CA ILE A 222 -13.65 -4.96 11.21
C ILE A 222 -14.03 -3.50 11.47
N TRP A 223 -13.06 -2.67 11.85
CA TRP A 223 -13.31 -1.28 12.27
C TRP A 223 -13.64 -0.38 11.09
N GLN A 224 -12.73 -0.39 10.11
CA GLN A 224 -12.71 0.39 8.87
C GLN A 224 -13.16 1.85 9.02
N ALA A 225 -12.99 2.46 10.20
CA ALA A 225 -13.54 3.77 10.57
C ALA A 225 -14.93 4.10 9.99
N GLY A 226 -15.85 3.12 10.00
CA GLY A 226 -17.23 3.26 9.51
C GLY A 226 -17.44 3.00 8.01
N GLN A 227 -16.36 2.74 7.27
CA GLN A 227 -16.39 2.41 5.86
C GLN A 227 -16.92 0.99 5.67
N GLY A 228 -17.78 0.81 4.67
CA GLY A 228 -18.41 -0.49 4.40
C GLY A 228 -17.44 -1.49 3.76
N LEU A 229 -17.87 -2.74 3.67
CA LEU A 229 -17.14 -3.78 2.92
C LEU A 229 -17.04 -3.39 1.44
N THR A 230 -15.89 -3.64 0.82
CA THR A 230 -15.63 -3.34 -0.60
C THR A 230 -15.93 -4.57 -1.45
N THR A 231 -16.43 -4.39 -2.67
CA THR A 231 -16.54 -5.48 -3.64
C THR A 231 -15.81 -5.19 -4.93
N ASP A 232 -15.43 -6.24 -5.64
CA ASP A 232 -15.03 -6.15 -7.05
C ASP A 232 -16.23 -6.38 -7.98
N ASP A 233 -15.98 -6.27 -9.29
CA ASP A 233 -16.97 -6.50 -10.34
C ASP A 233 -17.46 -7.96 -10.41
N GLN A 234 -16.70 -8.91 -9.85
CA GLN A 234 -17.08 -10.33 -9.73
C GLN A 234 -17.93 -10.59 -8.47
N GLY A 235 -18.03 -9.62 -7.58
CA GLY A 235 -18.75 -9.68 -6.32
C GLY A 235 -18.02 -10.45 -5.20
N ASN A 236 -16.70 -10.59 -5.29
CA ASN A 236 -15.88 -10.92 -4.12
C ASN A 236 -15.90 -9.74 -3.15
N ILE A 237 -15.74 -10.04 -1.86
CA ILE A 237 -15.87 -9.08 -0.77
C ILE A 237 -14.51 -8.91 -0.09
N TYR A 238 -14.13 -7.67 0.17
CA TYR A 238 -12.85 -7.29 0.73
C TYR A 238 -13.01 -6.42 1.96
N PHE A 239 -12.19 -6.68 2.98
CA PHE A 239 -12.11 -5.88 4.18
C PHE A 239 -10.78 -6.09 4.91
N MET A 240 -10.49 -5.18 5.84
CA MET A 240 -9.34 -5.28 6.73
C MET A 240 -9.77 -5.45 8.18
N THR A 241 -9.02 -6.25 8.94
CA THR A 241 -9.22 -6.50 10.37
C THR A 241 -8.20 -5.75 11.21
N GLY A 242 -8.58 -5.39 12.42
CA GLY A 242 -7.67 -4.85 13.43
C GLY A 242 -6.88 -5.92 14.18
N ASN A 243 -6.28 -5.50 15.28
CA ASN A 243 -5.57 -6.32 16.26
C ASN A 243 -6.37 -7.57 16.66
N GLY A 244 -5.68 -8.70 16.83
CA GLY A 244 -6.28 -9.96 17.27
C GLY A 244 -5.38 -11.15 17.01
N THR A 245 -5.81 -12.34 17.41
CA THR A 245 -4.97 -13.53 17.19
C THR A 245 -4.71 -13.72 15.69
N PHE A 246 -3.47 -14.06 15.36
CA PHE A 246 -3.04 -14.48 14.03
C PHE A 246 -2.22 -15.77 14.17
N ASP A 247 -2.53 -16.79 13.37
CA ASP A 247 -1.91 -18.13 13.45
C ASP A 247 -1.24 -18.59 12.16
N GLY A 248 -1.13 -17.71 11.16
CA GLY A 248 -0.48 -18.03 9.90
C GLY A 248 1.03 -18.17 10.05
N ALA A 249 1.57 -19.31 9.60
CA ALA A 249 3.00 -19.46 9.35
C ALA A 249 3.40 -18.78 8.03
N ALA A 250 4.68 -18.47 7.85
CA ALA A 250 5.18 -17.90 6.59
C ALA A 250 4.84 -18.83 5.41
N GLY A 251 4.21 -18.28 4.37
CA GLY A 251 3.75 -19.01 3.19
C GLY A 251 2.49 -19.87 3.41
N ALA A 252 1.79 -19.74 4.54
CA ALA A 252 0.59 -20.53 4.81
C ALA A 252 -0.52 -20.23 3.77
N PRO A 253 -1.12 -21.26 3.14
CA PRO A 253 -2.28 -21.06 2.26
C PRO A 253 -3.58 -20.86 3.07
N VAL A 254 -4.62 -20.36 2.41
CA VAL A 254 -5.96 -20.03 2.96
C VAL A 254 -6.64 -21.15 3.78
N GLY A 255 -6.28 -22.42 3.57
CA GLY A 255 -6.81 -23.55 4.36
C GLY A 255 -6.08 -23.85 5.67
N GLN A 256 -4.93 -23.22 5.91
CA GLN A 256 -4.08 -23.45 7.09
C GLN A 256 -4.10 -22.29 8.09
N VAL A 257 -4.79 -21.19 7.76
CA VAL A 257 -4.96 -20.03 8.65
C VAL A 257 -6.38 -20.02 9.19
N SER A 258 -6.50 -19.83 10.50
CA SER A 258 -7.79 -19.81 11.20
C SER A 258 -8.01 -18.52 11.99
N GLN A 259 -6.96 -17.76 12.29
CA GLN A 259 -7.05 -16.50 13.04
C GLN A 259 -6.56 -15.37 12.14
N TYR A 260 -7.44 -14.41 11.83
CA TYR A 260 -7.17 -13.35 10.85
C TYR A 260 -7.03 -11.96 11.51
N GLY A 261 -6.24 -11.83 12.57
CA GLY A 261 -5.83 -10.53 13.12
C GLY A 261 -4.88 -9.77 12.19
N ASN A 262 -5.08 -8.45 12.05
CA ASN A 262 -4.34 -7.55 11.15
C ASN A 262 -4.18 -8.11 9.73
N CYS A 263 -5.28 -8.53 9.12
CA CYS A 263 -5.31 -9.09 7.78
C CYS A 263 -6.14 -8.23 6.83
N CYS A 264 -5.76 -8.21 5.56
CA CYS A 264 -6.69 -7.90 4.46
C CYS A 264 -7.25 -9.23 3.95
N LEU A 265 -8.58 -9.37 3.89
CA LEU A 265 -9.26 -10.61 3.52
C LEU A 265 -10.03 -10.44 2.21
N LYS A 266 -10.06 -11.52 1.41
CA LYS A 266 -10.97 -11.70 0.27
C LYS A 266 -11.90 -12.87 0.56
N LEU A 267 -13.21 -12.61 0.52
CA LEU A 267 -14.25 -13.62 0.58
C LEU A 267 -14.97 -13.75 -0.76
N ASP A 268 -15.48 -14.93 -1.06
CA ASP A 268 -16.46 -15.12 -2.13
C ASP A 268 -17.88 -14.69 -1.68
N ALA A 269 -18.85 -14.77 -2.60
CA ALA A 269 -20.24 -14.42 -2.32
C ALA A 269 -20.93 -15.34 -1.29
N ASN A 270 -20.33 -16.49 -0.96
CA ASN A 270 -20.78 -17.45 0.06
C ASN A 270 -20.03 -17.29 1.38
N LEU A 271 -19.17 -16.27 1.49
CA LEU A 271 -18.34 -15.98 2.65
C LEU A 271 -17.25 -17.02 2.93
N ASN A 272 -16.81 -17.76 1.92
CA ASN A 272 -15.59 -18.56 2.02
C ASN A 272 -14.37 -17.65 1.85
N VAL A 273 -13.32 -17.87 2.64
CA VAL A 273 -12.05 -17.18 2.43
C VAL A 273 -11.44 -17.69 1.12
N VAL A 274 -11.11 -16.75 0.23
CA VAL A 274 -10.50 -17.01 -1.07
C VAL A 274 -9.03 -16.68 -1.06
N ASP A 275 -8.66 -15.58 -0.41
CA ASP A 275 -7.29 -15.12 -0.29
C ASP A 275 -7.15 -14.17 0.92
N TYR A 276 -5.92 -13.94 1.36
CA TYR A 276 -5.63 -12.99 2.42
C TYR A 276 -4.23 -12.38 2.27
N PHE A 277 -4.00 -11.29 2.97
CA PHE A 277 -2.69 -10.70 3.22
C PHE A 277 -2.56 -10.43 4.72
N ALA A 278 -1.38 -10.63 5.29
CA ALA A 278 -1.03 -10.13 6.62
C ALA A 278 0.36 -9.48 6.60
N PRO A 279 0.56 -8.34 7.28
CA PRO A 279 1.87 -7.74 7.39
C PRO A 279 2.88 -8.67 8.06
N PHE A 280 4.14 -8.65 7.64
CA PHE A 280 5.22 -9.47 8.18
C PHE A 280 5.40 -9.28 9.69
N ASN A 281 5.16 -8.05 10.17
CA ASN A 281 5.23 -7.65 11.57
C ASN A 281 3.87 -7.68 12.26
N SER A 282 2.90 -8.45 11.75
CA SER A 282 1.55 -8.56 12.32
C SER A 282 1.57 -8.81 13.84
N ALA A 283 2.47 -9.67 14.34
CA ALA A 283 2.62 -9.91 15.79
C ALA A 283 2.95 -8.64 16.60
N GLN A 284 3.84 -7.79 16.09
CA GLN A 284 4.19 -6.52 16.73
C GLN A 284 3.05 -5.50 16.60
N GLN A 285 2.41 -5.43 15.42
CA GLN A 285 1.26 -4.57 15.21
C GLN A 285 0.09 -4.93 16.14
N ILE A 286 -0.15 -6.23 16.37
CA ILE A 286 -1.18 -6.73 17.30
C ILE A 286 -0.85 -6.29 18.74
N ALA A 287 0.42 -6.40 19.16
CA ALA A 287 0.86 -5.99 20.49
C ALA A 287 0.77 -4.47 20.71
N GLY A 288 1.00 -3.68 19.65
CA GLY A 288 1.01 -2.21 19.68
C GLY A 288 -0.34 -1.52 19.44
N ASP A 289 -1.42 -2.28 19.19
CA ASP A 289 -2.71 -1.74 18.71
C ASP A 289 -2.62 -0.98 17.38
N TRP A 290 -1.73 -1.45 16.50
CA TRP A 290 -1.49 -0.84 15.19
C TRP A 290 -2.35 -1.51 14.13
N ASP A 291 -3.66 -1.32 14.25
CA ASP A 291 -4.66 -1.91 13.36
C ASP A 291 -4.38 -1.62 11.88
N LEU A 292 -4.24 -2.68 11.08
CA LEU A 292 -4.37 -2.58 9.62
C LEU A 292 -5.79 -2.13 9.26
N GLY A 293 -6.81 -2.70 9.91
CA GLY A 293 -8.22 -2.42 9.66
C GLY A 293 -8.77 -1.12 10.24
N SER A 294 -7.93 -0.12 10.52
CA SER A 294 -8.36 1.19 11.02
C SER A 294 -9.00 2.10 9.96
N ALA A 295 -8.69 1.88 8.67
CA ALA A 295 -9.38 2.45 7.52
C ALA A 295 -10.07 1.38 6.67
N GLY A 296 -10.97 1.77 5.76
CA GLY A 296 -11.54 0.85 4.77
C GLY A 296 -10.70 0.71 3.50
N LEU A 297 -11.04 -0.29 2.68
CA LEU A 297 -10.44 -0.50 1.35
C LEU A 297 -11.15 0.31 0.25
N THR A 298 -10.44 0.52 -0.85
CA THR A 298 -10.98 1.07 -2.11
C THR A 298 -10.56 0.19 -3.28
N TYR A 299 -11.52 -0.22 -4.10
CA TYR A 299 -11.24 -0.91 -5.37
C TYR A 299 -11.02 0.09 -6.50
N VAL A 300 -9.95 -0.11 -7.27
CA VAL A 300 -9.65 0.64 -8.49
C VAL A 300 -10.36 -0.02 -9.68
N PRO A 301 -11.47 0.54 -10.18
CA PRO A 301 -12.35 -0.15 -11.13
C PRO A 301 -11.64 -0.53 -12.43
N GLY A 302 -11.95 -1.72 -12.97
CA GLY A 302 -11.36 -2.21 -14.21
C GLY A 302 -9.90 -2.69 -14.10
N THR A 303 -9.40 -2.87 -12.87
CA THR A 303 -8.02 -3.32 -12.61
C THR A 303 -8.00 -4.45 -11.58
N ASN A 304 -6.81 -4.94 -11.21
CA ASN A 304 -6.64 -5.91 -10.13
C ASN A 304 -6.36 -5.24 -8.76
N TRP A 305 -6.36 -3.92 -8.67
CA TRP A 305 -5.76 -3.22 -7.53
C TRP A 305 -6.77 -2.83 -6.46
N LEU A 306 -6.43 -3.11 -5.20
CA LEU A 306 -7.07 -2.52 -4.01
C LEU A 306 -6.10 -1.60 -3.30
N LEU A 307 -6.63 -0.53 -2.72
CA LEU A 307 -5.88 0.41 -1.90
C LEU A 307 -6.39 0.34 -0.47
N GLY A 308 -5.48 0.30 0.50
CA GLY A 308 -5.80 0.30 1.93
C GLY A 308 -4.66 0.87 2.76
N GLY A 309 -4.93 1.29 3.99
CA GLY A 309 -3.92 1.74 4.93
C GLY A 309 -4.43 1.61 6.36
N GLY A 310 -3.57 1.87 7.34
CA GLY A 310 -3.99 1.75 8.73
C GLY A 310 -3.16 2.54 9.74
N LYS A 311 -3.03 2.01 10.95
CA LYS A 311 -2.22 2.57 12.03
C LYS A 311 -0.76 2.09 11.96
N GLY A 312 -0.53 0.89 11.41
CA GLY A 312 0.78 0.24 11.34
C GLY A 312 1.76 1.00 10.44
N GLY A 313 2.96 1.24 10.97
CA GLY A 313 4.05 1.92 10.30
C GLY A 313 5.39 1.25 10.60
N ASP A 314 6.25 1.21 9.58
CA ASP A 314 7.67 0.88 9.76
C ASP A 314 8.48 2.13 9.45
N ASP A 315 9.66 2.29 10.05
CA ASP A 315 10.52 3.41 9.68
C ASP A 315 11.22 3.22 8.32
N ALA A 316 12.00 4.22 7.91
CA ALA A 316 12.79 4.17 6.68
C ALA A 316 13.80 2.99 6.63
N SER A 317 14.12 2.36 7.76
CA SER A 317 15.01 1.18 7.85
C SER A 317 14.27 -0.16 7.92
N GLY A 318 12.93 -0.15 7.95
CA GLY A 318 12.13 -1.37 8.17
C GLY A 318 12.08 -1.78 9.64
N SER A 319 12.58 -0.95 10.55
CA SER A 319 12.52 -1.19 11.99
C SER A 319 11.13 -0.84 12.51
N VAL A 320 10.60 -1.76 13.32
CA VAL A 320 9.27 -1.68 13.92
C VAL A 320 9.43 -1.00 15.28
N GLY A 321 9.04 0.28 15.41
CA GLY A 321 9.27 0.97 16.68
C GLY A 321 9.08 2.48 16.77
N SER A 322 8.60 3.18 15.75
CA SER A 322 8.22 4.58 15.95
C SER A 322 6.95 4.90 15.18
N MET A 323 6.03 5.62 15.82
CA MET A 323 4.91 6.30 15.18
C MET A 323 5.36 7.41 14.22
N ALA A 324 6.60 7.34 13.70
CA ALA A 324 7.17 8.29 12.76
C ALA A 324 6.70 8.05 11.31
N ALA A 325 5.94 6.99 11.06
CA ALA A 325 5.35 6.69 9.76
C ALA A 325 4.05 5.89 9.89
N THR A 326 3.29 5.85 8.81
CA THR A 326 2.18 4.92 8.58
C THR A 326 2.29 4.26 7.21
N ASN A 327 1.69 3.09 7.05
CA ASN A 327 1.71 2.35 5.79
C ASN A 327 0.38 2.45 5.04
N MET A 328 0.48 2.72 3.74
CA MET A 328 -0.56 2.43 2.75
C MET A 328 -0.07 1.26 1.88
N TYR A 329 -1.00 0.47 1.38
CA TYR A 329 -0.76 -0.76 0.63
C TYR A 329 -1.54 -0.74 -0.67
N VAL A 330 -0.92 -1.26 -1.73
CA VAL A 330 -1.60 -1.72 -2.94
C VAL A 330 -1.64 -3.22 -2.90
N PHE A 331 -2.83 -3.83 -2.95
CA PHE A 331 -3.00 -5.27 -3.02
C PHE A 331 -3.37 -5.69 -4.44
N ASP A 332 -2.80 -6.80 -4.93
CA ASP A 332 -3.30 -7.51 -6.11
C ASP A 332 -4.43 -8.46 -5.67
N ARG A 333 -5.65 -8.22 -6.15
CA ARG A 333 -6.83 -9.04 -5.84
C ARG A 333 -6.77 -10.46 -6.37
N THR A 334 -5.87 -10.74 -7.32
CA THR A 334 -5.65 -12.06 -7.90
C THR A 334 -4.59 -12.85 -7.13
N HIS A 335 -3.75 -12.17 -6.35
CA HIS A 335 -2.74 -12.75 -5.48
C HIS A 335 -2.40 -11.78 -4.34
N MET A 336 -3.13 -11.87 -3.22
CA MET A 336 -2.98 -10.93 -2.10
C MET A 336 -1.67 -11.12 -1.34
N GLY A 337 -1.03 -12.27 -1.51
CA GLY A 337 0.34 -12.55 -1.07
C GLY A 337 0.47 -13.20 0.31
N GLY A 338 -0.63 -13.46 1.01
CA GLY A 338 -0.62 -14.24 2.25
C GLY A 338 0.18 -13.58 3.37
N PHE A 339 0.77 -14.41 4.23
CA PHE A 339 1.71 -13.96 5.25
C PHE A 339 3.10 -14.49 4.94
N ASN A 340 4.11 -13.62 5.00
CA ASN A 340 5.48 -14.06 4.90
C ASN A 340 6.37 -13.34 5.92
N GLY A 341 7.10 -14.15 6.68
CA GLY A 341 8.14 -13.72 7.60
C GLY A 341 9.50 -13.53 6.94
N THR A 342 9.61 -13.52 5.60
CA THR A 342 10.82 -13.17 4.81
C THR A 342 10.43 -12.61 3.43
N GLY A 343 10.59 -11.30 3.18
CA GLY A 343 10.09 -10.67 1.95
C GLY A 343 10.78 -9.36 1.59
N VAL A 344 10.35 -8.75 0.49
CA VAL A 344 10.83 -7.43 0.05
C VAL A 344 10.26 -6.37 0.98
N ALA A 345 11.12 -5.67 1.71
CA ALA A 345 10.68 -4.66 2.68
C ALA A 345 10.12 -3.41 1.98
N LYS A 346 10.68 -3.07 0.80
CA LYS A 346 10.38 -1.84 0.03
C LYS A 346 10.62 -2.07 -1.45
N GLN A 347 9.74 -1.56 -2.32
CA GLN A 347 9.94 -1.57 -3.77
C GLN A 347 9.62 -0.19 -4.37
N VAL A 348 10.54 0.29 -5.20
CA VAL A 348 10.37 1.46 -6.06
C VAL A 348 10.48 1.01 -7.51
N VAL A 349 9.56 1.49 -8.35
CA VAL A 349 9.54 1.19 -9.78
C VAL A 349 9.65 2.48 -10.56
N PHE A 350 10.56 2.53 -11.53
CA PHE A 350 10.82 3.74 -12.30
C PHE A 350 9.97 3.78 -13.57
N THR A 351 8.86 4.54 -13.55
CA THR A 351 8.01 4.73 -14.73
C THR A 351 8.55 5.71 -15.77
N GLY A 352 8.21 5.46 -17.04
CA GLY A 352 8.60 6.29 -18.20
C GLY A 352 9.87 5.84 -18.93
N TYR A 353 10.45 4.69 -18.55
CA TYR A 353 11.75 4.22 -19.05
C TYR A 353 11.72 2.69 -19.23
N SER A 354 12.28 2.20 -20.34
CA SER A 354 12.47 0.77 -20.59
C SER A 354 13.95 0.45 -20.63
N THR A 355 14.42 -0.57 -19.91
CA THR A 355 15.80 -1.05 -20.04
C THR A 355 15.88 -2.15 -21.10
N VAL A 356 17.08 -2.46 -21.59
CA VAL A 356 17.40 -3.52 -22.58
C VAL A 356 18.36 -4.59 -22.02
N GLY A 357 18.87 -4.41 -20.79
CA GLY A 357 19.78 -5.35 -20.06
C GLY A 357 19.64 -5.19 -18.53
N ALA A 358 20.63 -5.62 -17.73
CA ALA A 358 20.55 -5.61 -16.27
C ALA A 358 21.03 -4.28 -15.65
N PRO A 359 20.23 -3.59 -14.80
CA PRO A 359 20.69 -2.37 -14.11
C PRO A 359 21.90 -2.66 -13.20
N SER A 360 22.63 -1.61 -12.77
CA SER A 360 23.75 -1.75 -11.84
C SER A 360 23.71 -0.71 -10.73
N PHE A 361 24.24 -1.09 -9.56
CA PHE A 361 24.38 -0.21 -8.39
C PHE A 361 25.80 0.15 -8.05
N ALA A 362 25.94 1.32 -7.43
CA ALA A 362 27.09 1.67 -6.62
C ALA A 362 26.61 2.47 -5.40
N CYS A 363 27.06 2.09 -4.21
CA CYS A 363 26.88 2.86 -2.99
C CYS A 363 28.17 3.59 -2.59
N GLY A 364 28.07 4.74 -1.96
CA GLY A 364 29.20 5.50 -1.43
C GLY A 364 28.71 6.80 -0.77
N ASP A 365 29.32 7.21 0.35
CA ASP A 365 29.02 8.46 1.06
C ASP A 365 27.53 8.68 1.42
N GLY A 366 26.80 7.59 1.74
CA GLY A 366 25.38 7.66 2.08
C GLY A 366 24.45 7.85 0.89
N VAL A 367 24.93 7.65 -0.34
CA VAL A 367 24.17 7.71 -1.58
C VAL A 367 24.17 6.35 -2.27
N THR A 368 23.01 5.88 -2.74
CA THR A 368 22.92 4.81 -3.75
C THR A 368 22.74 5.45 -5.13
N LEU A 369 23.54 5.00 -6.09
CA LEU A 369 23.41 5.30 -7.51
C LEU A 369 22.91 4.07 -8.25
N ILE A 370 21.90 4.24 -9.09
CA ILE A 370 21.51 3.26 -10.10
C ILE A 370 21.87 3.78 -11.48
N ALA A 371 22.53 2.93 -12.27
CA ALA A 371 22.73 3.16 -13.69
C ALA A 371 21.80 2.23 -14.48
N GLY A 372 21.07 2.83 -15.41
CA GLY A 372 20.08 2.18 -16.25
C GLY A 372 19.93 2.93 -17.58
N TRP A 373 19.10 2.45 -18.49
CA TRP A 373 18.90 3.06 -19.79
C TRP A 373 17.42 3.29 -20.08
N GLY A 374 17.18 4.29 -20.92
CA GLY A 374 15.85 4.73 -21.33
C GLY A 374 15.52 4.34 -22.77
N ASN A 375 14.39 4.87 -23.24
CA ASN A 375 13.89 4.64 -24.59
C ASN A 375 14.92 5.11 -25.65
N GLY A 376 15.26 4.26 -26.62
CA GLY A 376 16.30 4.56 -27.63
C GLY A 376 17.75 4.30 -27.18
N SER A 377 17.98 3.46 -26.16
CA SER A 377 19.31 3.00 -25.70
C SER A 377 20.18 4.05 -25.00
N ALA A 378 19.67 5.25 -24.70
CA ALA A 378 20.40 6.29 -23.97
C ALA A 378 20.67 5.89 -22.51
N MET A 379 21.87 6.17 -22.02
CA MET A 379 22.29 5.86 -20.64
C MET A 379 21.92 6.97 -19.64
N TYR A 380 21.47 6.57 -18.46
CA TYR A 380 21.10 7.49 -17.37
C TYR A 380 21.57 6.98 -16.00
N THR A 381 21.75 7.92 -15.08
CA THR A 381 21.89 7.66 -13.65
C THR A 381 20.75 8.28 -12.85
N ARG A 382 20.44 7.67 -11.71
CA ARG A 382 19.63 8.25 -10.64
C ARG A 382 20.31 8.00 -9.32
N TYR A 383 20.04 8.86 -8.34
CA TYR A 383 20.55 8.70 -7.00
C TYR A 383 19.45 8.82 -5.95
N THR A 384 19.72 8.26 -4.77
CA THR A 384 18.89 8.39 -3.57
C THR A 384 19.78 8.44 -2.33
N THR A 385 19.29 9.10 -1.27
CA THR A 385 19.92 9.12 0.07
C THR A 385 19.11 8.34 1.11
N ASP A 386 17.95 7.80 0.74
CA ASP A 386 16.99 7.18 1.66
C ASP A 386 16.33 5.91 1.11
N ALA A 387 16.78 5.41 -0.05
CA ALA A 387 16.26 4.25 -0.76
C ALA A 387 14.82 4.37 -1.32
N VAL A 388 14.10 5.42 -0.97
CA VAL A 388 12.68 5.59 -1.27
C VAL A 388 12.47 6.71 -2.29
N ASN A 389 13.19 7.80 -2.13
CA ASN A 389 13.10 9.00 -2.94
C ASN A 389 14.28 9.07 -3.89
N TRP A 390 13.99 8.86 -5.16
CA TRP A 390 14.99 8.83 -6.22
C TRP A 390 14.95 10.10 -7.05
N SER A 391 16.12 10.58 -7.44
CA SER A 391 16.25 11.74 -8.32
C SER A 391 15.55 11.54 -9.67
N ALA A 392 15.30 12.66 -10.36
CA ALA A 392 15.05 12.63 -11.80
C ALA A 392 16.25 11.97 -12.53
N PRO A 393 16.04 11.36 -13.71
CA PRO A 393 17.12 10.72 -14.44
C PRO A 393 18.06 11.76 -15.04
N VAL A 394 19.36 11.49 -14.93
CA VAL A 394 20.44 12.31 -15.43
C VAL A 394 21.12 11.56 -16.56
N ALA A 395 21.14 12.12 -17.77
CA ALA A 395 21.79 11.49 -18.91
C ALA A 395 23.31 11.44 -18.71
N VAL A 396 23.93 10.28 -19.00
CA VAL A 396 25.39 10.18 -19.08
C VAL A 396 25.83 10.40 -20.53
N GLY A 397 26.02 11.67 -20.85
CA GLY A 397 26.43 12.14 -22.18
C GLY A 397 25.41 11.80 -23.29
N ALA A 398 25.91 11.70 -24.52
CA ALA A 398 25.16 11.22 -25.69
C ALA A 398 25.49 9.74 -25.99
N GLU A 399 25.74 8.95 -24.94
CA GLU A 399 26.19 7.57 -25.05
C GLU A 399 25.01 6.59 -25.03
N THR A 400 25.19 5.45 -25.70
CA THR A 400 24.16 4.42 -25.86
C THR A 400 24.72 3.01 -25.69
N THR A 401 23.89 2.09 -25.21
CA THR A 401 24.22 0.66 -25.00
C THR A 401 23.02 -0.25 -25.27
N SER A 402 23.28 -1.50 -25.67
CA SER A 402 22.30 -2.58 -25.71
C SER A 402 22.57 -3.70 -24.68
N GLY A 403 23.72 -3.66 -23.98
CA GLY A 403 24.11 -4.61 -22.93
C GLY A 403 23.96 -4.01 -21.53
N SER A 404 24.38 -4.75 -20.50
CA SER A 404 24.37 -4.19 -19.14
C SER A 404 25.37 -3.04 -18.97
N VAL A 405 25.30 -2.35 -17.83
CA VAL A 405 26.34 -1.40 -17.41
C VAL A 405 26.90 -1.85 -16.08
N GLY A 406 28.11 -1.40 -15.76
CA GLY A 406 28.69 -1.51 -14.44
C GLY A 406 28.93 -0.12 -13.87
N ILE A 407 28.73 0.04 -12.57
CA ILE A 407 28.99 1.30 -11.86
C ILE A 407 29.68 0.96 -10.53
N SER A 408 30.63 1.78 -10.11
CA SER A 408 31.32 1.59 -8.83
C SER A 408 31.79 2.94 -8.28
N ASN A 409 31.94 3.05 -6.96
CA ASN A 409 32.38 4.27 -6.29
C ASN A 409 33.70 4.05 -5.56
N ASP A 410 34.58 5.04 -5.66
CA ASP A 410 35.67 5.23 -4.73
C ASP A 410 35.20 6.11 -3.57
N GLY A 411 34.81 5.46 -2.47
CA GLY A 411 34.38 6.16 -1.25
C GLY A 411 35.46 7.01 -0.57
N SER A 412 36.73 6.94 -0.99
CA SER A 412 37.77 7.81 -0.44
C SER A 412 37.86 9.17 -1.14
N THR A 413 37.47 9.24 -2.42
CA THR A 413 37.53 10.46 -3.24
C THR A 413 36.16 10.97 -3.66
N GLY A 414 35.09 10.19 -3.46
CA GLY A 414 33.76 10.48 -3.99
C GLY A 414 33.66 10.28 -5.52
N THR A 415 34.66 9.64 -6.14
CA THR A 415 34.66 9.42 -7.60
C THR A 415 33.78 8.22 -7.95
N THR A 416 32.80 8.43 -8.80
CA THR A 416 31.99 7.39 -9.42
C THR A 416 32.57 7.01 -10.78
N TYR A 417 32.64 5.71 -11.06
CA TYR A 417 33.05 5.13 -12.34
C TYR A 417 31.88 4.40 -12.98
N ILE A 418 31.73 4.52 -14.29
CA ILE A 418 30.74 3.76 -15.07
C ILE A 418 31.44 3.07 -16.23
N GLY A 419 30.97 1.88 -16.61
CA GLY A 419 31.50 1.10 -17.72
C GLY A 419 30.39 0.37 -18.49
N TRP A 420 30.53 0.29 -19.81
CA TRP A 420 29.51 -0.29 -20.69
C TRP A 420 30.11 -0.77 -22.02
N SER A 421 29.36 -1.58 -22.76
CA SER A 421 29.62 -1.86 -24.18
C SER A 421 28.71 -1.01 -25.06
N GLY A 422 29.28 -0.24 -25.99
CA GLY A 422 28.51 0.70 -26.83
C GLY A 422 27.79 0.02 -28.00
N ILE A 423 26.80 0.68 -28.61
CA ILE A 423 26.19 0.20 -29.88
C ILE A 423 27.05 0.49 -31.11
N ASP A 424 27.96 1.46 -31.00
CA ASP A 424 28.89 1.93 -32.03
C ASP A 424 29.94 0.87 -32.38
N ASN A 425 30.38 0.09 -31.39
CA ASN A 425 31.12 -1.14 -31.57
C ASN A 425 30.85 -2.10 -30.41
N PRO A 426 29.96 -3.11 -30.56
CA PRO A 426 29.54 -4.00 -29.47
C PRO A 426 30.69 -4.81 -28.86
N SER A 427 31.87 -4.80 -29.50
CA SER A 427 33.07 -5.48 -29.02
C SER A 427 33.99 -4.60 -28.17
N SER A 428 33.70 -3.31 -27.96
CA SER A 428 34.56 -2.40 -27.17
C SER A 428 33.97 -2.09 -25.80
N LEU A 429 34.84 -2.04 -24.78
CA LEU A 429 34.47 -1.59 -23.44
C LEU A 429 34.78 -0.10 -23.31
N ASN A 430 33.81 0.63 -22.79
CA ASN A 430 33.90 2.06 -22.52
C ASN A 430 33.86 2.30 -21.02
N PHE A 431 34.57 3.32 -20.57
CA PHE A 431 34.58 3.76 -19.18
C PHE A 431 34.53 5.29 -19.10
N MET A 432 33.90 5.80 -18.05
CA MET A 432 33.91 7.21 -17.67
C MET A 432 33.98 7.32 -16.15
N SER A 433 34.34 8.52 -15.66
CA SER A 433 34.25 8.85 -14.24
C SER A 433 33.67 10.24 -14.01
N THR A 434 33.21 10.48 -12.79
CA THR A 434 32.68 11.77 -12.33
C THR A 434 32.77 11.89 -10.82
N THR A 435 32.82 13.10 -10.31
CA THR A 435 32.60 13.42 -8.88
C THR A 435 31.22 14.02 -8.63
N ALA A 436 30.39 14.17 -9.68
CA ALA A 436 29.06 14.76 -9.63
C ALA A 436 28.06 13.95 -10.48
N PRO A 437 27.80 12.67 -10.12
CA PRO A 437 26.98 11.76 -10.92
C PRO A 437 25.50 12.17 -11.05
N GLY A 438 25.05 13.14 -10.25
CA GLY A 438 23.71 13.74 -10.31
C GLY A 438 23.61 15.02 -11.15
N ALA A 439 24.72 15.51 -11.73
CA ALA A 439 24.73 16.74 -12.53
C ALA A 439 24.67 16.42 -14.04
N ALA A 440 23.77 17.09 -14.77
CA ALA A 440 23.72 16.99 -16.23
C ALA A 440 25.05 17.48 -16.84
N GLY A 441 25.68 16.63 -17.66
CA GLY A 441 27.01 16.92 -18.21
C GLY A 441 28.16 16.79 -17.22
N GLY A 442 27.93 16.22 -16.02
CA GLY A 442 28.96 16.01 -15.00
C GLY A 442 29.92 14.85 -15.29
N TRP A 443 29.63 14.02 -16.29
CA TRP A 443 30.47 12.88 -16.68
C TRP A 443 31.67 13.32 -17.50
N GLY A 444 32.85 12.77 -17.17
CA GLY A 444 34.09 13.02 -17.87
C GLY A 444 34.12 12.43 -19.29
N SER A 445 35.28 12.53 -19.95
CA SER A 445 35.46 12.02 -21.30
C SER A 445 35.43 10.50 -21.37
N LYS A 446 34.82 9.95 -22.43
CA LYS A 446 34.81 8.51 -22.71
C LYS A 446 36.22 8.01 -22.93
N PHE A 447 36.60 7.00 -22.18
CA PHE A 447 37.75 6.16 -22.43
C PHE A 447 37.26 4.84 -23.05
N THR A 448 37.73 4.52 -24.27
CA THR A 448 37.35 3.28 -24.97
C THR A 448 38.56 2.35 -25.09
N VAL A 449 38.37 1.09 -24.69
CA VAL A 449 39.36 0.03 -24.86
C VAL A 449 38.94 -0.84 -26.05
N GLY A 450 39.78 -0.91 -27.07
CA GLY A 450 39.66 -1.93 -28.11
C GLY A 450 39.99 -3.31 -27.52
N GLN A 451 39.09 -4.28 -27.63
CA GLN A 451 39.27 -5.62 -27.07
C GLN A 451 39.71 -6.66 -28.12
N PRO A 452 40.34 -7.76 -27.68
CA PRO A 452 40.92 -8.84 -28.48
C PRO A 452 39.86 -9.74 -29.13
N SER A 453 40.30 -10.72 -29.93
CA SER A 453 39.45 -11.61 -30.73
C SER A 453 38.23 -12.11 -29.96
N GLY A 454 37.06 -11.55 -30.30
CA GLY A 454 35.76 -12.04 -29.85
C GLY A 454 35.07 -11.28 -28.73
N GLY A 455 35.41 -10.04 -28.35
CA GLY A 455 34.55 -9.03 -27.64
C GLY A 455 33.70 -9.44 -26.41
N PRO A 456 33.17 -8.52 -25.58
CA PRO A 456 32.25 -8.90 -24.51
C PRO A 456 30.86 -9.29 -25.05
N LYS A 457 30.22 -10.32 -24.47
CA LYS A 457 28.80 -10.67 -24.73
C LYS A 457 27.81 -9.62 -24.24
N GLY A 458 28.27 -8.69 -23.40
CA GLY A 458 27.46 -7.70 -22.71
C GLY A 458 28.31 -6.59 -22.08
N GLY A 459 27.82 -5.95 -21.02
CA GLY A 459 28.54 -4.93 -20.27
C GLY A 459 29.51 -5.49 -19.23
N PRO A 460 30.47 -4.68 -18.74
CA PRO A 460 31.32 -5.08 -17.63
C PRO A 460 30.59 -4.93 -16.28
N SER A 461 30.96 -5.74 -15.29
CA SER A 461 30.69 -5.46 -13.87
C SER A 461 31.90 -4.77 -13.26
N LEU A 462 31.67 -3.76 -12.42
CA LEU A 462 32.73 -2.95 -11.81
C LEU A 462 32.78 -3.13 -10.30
N ALA A 463 33.97 -3.10 -9.72
CA ALA A 463 34.18 -2.96 -8.28
C ALA A 463 35.43 -2.12 -7.99
N PHE A 464 35.37 -1.31 -6.94
CA PHE A 464 36.52 -0.54 -6.46
C PHE A 464 37.11 -1.20 -5.22
N ALA A 465 38.39 -1.58 -5.27
CA ALA A 465 39.14 -2.22 -4.18
C ALA A 465 40.58 -1.70 -4.15
N GLY A 466 40.77 -0.48 -3.63
CA GLY A 466 42.06 0.24 -3.72
C GLY A 466 42.46 0.64 -5.15
N GLY A 467 41.53 0.50 -6.09
CA GLY A 467 41.66 0.70 -7.53
C GLY A 467 40.41 0.16 -8.23
N LEU A 468 40.15 0.62 -9.46
CA LEU A 468 39.01 0.16 -10.24
C LEU A 468 39.30 -1.18 -10.90
N TYR A 469 38.37 -2.13 -10.78
CA TYR A 469 38.42 -3.42 -11.46
C TYR A 469 37.17 -3.62 -12.30
N ALA A 470 37.32 -4.33 -13.41
CA ALA A 470 36.22 -4.72 -14.27
C ALA A 470 36.28 -6.23 -14.56
N ALA A 471 35.10 -6.86 -14.63
CA ALA A 471 34.91 -8.23 -15.07
C ALA A 471 33.90 -8.30 -16.23
N PHE A 472 34.11 -9.20 -17.18
CA PHE A 472 33.20 -9.41 -18.32
C PHE A 472 33.26 -10.85 -18.83
N THR A 473 32.25 -11.25 -19.61
CA THR A 473 32.22 -12.52 -20.35
C THR A 473 32.50 -12.26 -21.82
N ALA A 474 33.48 -12.93 -22.43
CA ALA A 474 33.79 -12.79 -23.85
C ALA A 474 32.84 -13.61 -24.75
N HIS A 475 32.76 -13.37 -26.08
CA HIS A 475 31.86 -14.14 -26.97
C HIS A 475 32.17 -15.64 -27.01
N ASP A 476 33.41 -16.05 -26.75
CA ASP A 476 33.78 -17.46 -26.56
C ASP A 476 33.26 -18.07 -25.24
N GLY A 477 32.66 -17.24 -24.37
CA GLY A 477 32.11 -17.60 -23.08
C GLY A 477 33.09 -17.45 -21.92
N SER A 478 34.37 -17.13 -22.16
CA SER A 478 35.37 -17.03 -21.09
C SER A 478 35.09 -15.86 -20.14
N VAL A 479 35.29 -16.11 -18.84
CA VAL A 479 35.18 -15.08 -17.79
C VAL A 479 36.52 -14.39 -17.61
N ASN A 480 36.53 -13.07 -17.67
CA ASN A 480 37.73 -12.24 -17.63
C ASN A 480 37.59 -11.18 -16.53
N VAL A 481 38.67 -10.87 -15.81
CA VAL A 481 38.71 -9.83 -14.78
C VAL A 481 40.09 -9.17 -14.70
N GLY A 482 40.14 -7.90 -14.33
CA GLY A 482 41.41 -7.22 -14.05
C GLY A 482 41.27 -5.73 -13.73
N PRO A 483 42.38 -5.05 -13.41
CA PRO A 483 42.39 -3.63 -13.11
C PRO A 483 42.14 -2.74 -14.34
N VAL A 484 41.40 -1.66 -14.11
CA VAL A 484 41.18 -0.56 -15.05
C VAL A 484 42.00 0.65 -14.60
N ASP A 485 42.97 1.05 -15.41
CA ASP A 485 43.73 2.27 -15.24
C ASP A 485 43.06 3.40 -16.01
N MET A 486 42.26 4.20 -15.29
CA MET A 486 41.55 5.34 -15.88
C MET A 486 42.49 6.45 -16.35
N ALA A 487 43.65 6.63 -15.71
CA ALA A 487 44.60 7.69 -16.04
C ALA A 487 45.47 7.30 -17.24
N GLY A 488 45.98 6.07 -17.26
CA GLY A 488 46.72 5.50 -18.38
C GLY A 488 45.84 5.00 -19.52
N GLN A 489 44.52 5.11 -19.39
CA GLN A 489 43.54 4.64 -20.37
C GLN A 489 43.84 3.20 -20.82
N LYS A 490 43.91 2.29 -19.84
CA LYS A 490 44.22 0.87 -20.08
C LYS A 490 43.35 -0.04 -19.24
N TYR A 491 42.95 -1.17 -19.82
CA TYR A 491 42.33 -2.29 -19.09
C TYR A 491 43.18 -3.54 -19.28
N ALA A 492 43.79 -4.02 -18.18
CA ALA A 492 44.66 -5.19 -18.19
C ALA A 492 43.91 -6.36 -17.52
N TYR A 493 43.36 -7.26 -18.31
CA TYR A 493 42.54 -8.37 -17.82
C TYR A 493 43.24 -9.72 -17.96
N THR A 494 42.80 -10.67 -17.14
CA THR A 494 43.24 -12.06 -17.16
C THR A 494 42.02 -12.95 -17.37
N THR A 495 42.15 -13.96 -18.23
CA THR A 495 41.16 -15.03 -18.37
C THR A 495 41.22 -15.95 -17.17
N MET A 496 40.08 -16.14 -16.52
CA MET A 496 39.98 -16.94 -15.31
C MET A 496 40.04 -18.41 -15.65
N LEU A 497 40.77 -19.20 -14.84
CA LEU A 497 41.00 -20.61 -15.11
C LEU A 497 40.43 -21.50 -13.99
N GLN A 498 39.87 -22.63 -14.40
CA GLN A 498 39.48 -23.73 -13.53
C GLN A 498 40.72 -24.45 -12.95
N PRO A 499 40.55 -25.23 -11.87
CA PRO A 499 41.55 -26.20 -11.43
C PRO A 499 41.87 -27.19 -12.57
N GLY A 500 43.04 -27.03 -13.20
CA GLY A 500 43.43 -27.81 -14.39
C GLY A 500 43.77 -26.97 -15.63
N GLY A 501 43.51 -25.65 -15.60
CA GLY A 501 44.00 -24.69 -16.60
C GLY A 501 43.06 -24.39 -17.77
N SER A 502 41.87 -25.00 -17.82
CA SER A 502 40.80 -24.60 -18.76
C SER A 502 40.15 -23.29 -18.32
N PRO A 503 39.66 -22.43 -19.24
CA PRO A 503 38.93 -21.22 -18.87
C PRO A 503 37.65 -21.51 -18.07
N GLU A 504 37.39 -20.69 -17.06
CA GLU A 504 36.04 -20.52 -16.52
C GLU A 504 35.17 -19.89 -17.59
N THR A 505 33.94 -20.40 -17.72
CA THR A 505 33.00 -19.91 -18.73
C THR A 505 31.67 -19.54 -18.11
N SER A 506 30.97 -18.60 -18.74
CA SER A 506 29.64 -18.14 -18.32
C SER A 506 28.69 -18.01 -19.51
N VAL A 507 27.40 -18.27 -19.25
CA VAL A 507 26.33 -18.05 -20.25
C VAL A 507 25.91 -16.59 -20.34
N ASP A 508 26.15 -15.80 -19.29
CA ASP A 508 25.89 -14.36 -19.22
C ASP A 508 27.05 -13.60 -18.55
N GLU A 509 26.96 -12.28 -18.40
CA GLU A 509 27.92 -11.43 -17.71
C GLU A 509 28.14 -11.86 -16.24
N PRO A 510 29.35 -11.71 -15.67
CA PRO A 510 29.59 -11.95 -14.26
C PRO A 510 29.19 -10.74 -13.41
N TYR A 511 29.02 -10.95 -12.11
CA TYR A 511 28.96 -9.93 -11.09
C TYR A 511 30.30 -9.82 -10.37
N LEU A 512 30.76 -8.60 -10.14
CA LEU A 512 32.00 -8.30 -9.42
C LEU A 512 31.66 -7.36 -8.27
N THR A 513 32.05 -7.72 -7.05
CA THR A 513 31.86 -6.90 -5.85
C THR A 513 33.12 -6.85 -4.99
N ASN A 514 33.24 -5.84 -4.15
CA ASN A 514 34.27 -5.73 -3.12
C ASN A 514 33.65 -5.98 -1.75
N LEU A 515 34.07 -7.07 -1.09
CA LEU A 515 33.61 -7.45 0.24
C LEU A 515 34.79 -7.46 1.20
N GLY A 516 34.83 -6.48 2.10
CA GLY A 516 35.90 -6.36 3.10
C GLY A 516 37.30 -6.15 2.51
N GLY A 517 37.41 -5.51 1.34
CA GLY A 517 38.68 -5.28 0.64
C GLY A 517 39.10 -6.41 -0.30
N LEU A 518 38.27 -7.45 -0.44
CA LEU A 518 38.50 -8.60 -1.32
C LEU A 518 37.54 -8.56 -2.51
N LEU A 519 38.04 -8.87 -3.70
CA LEU A 519 37.22 -8.95 -4.91
C LEU A 519 36.58 -10.33 -5.00
N TRP A 520 35.25 -10.35 -5.15
CA TRP A 520 34.46 -11.56 -5.34
C TRP A 520 33.72 -11.53 -6.67
N LEU A 521 33.70 -12.67 -7.34
CA LEU A 521 32.92 -12.88 -8.55
C LEU A 521 31.76 -13.83 -8.28
N CYS A 522 30.63 -13.55 -8.91
CA CYS A 522 29.51 -14.48 -9.04
C CYS A 522 29.09 -14.58 -10.51
N TRP A 523 28.92 -15.78 -11.05
CA TRP A 523 28.55 -15.96 -12.46
C TRP A 523 27.75 -17.24 -12.71
N THR A 524 27.10 -17.32 -13.85
CA THR A 524 26.35 -18.50 -14.30
C THR A 524 27.26 -19.42 -15.12
N GLY A 525 27.90 -20.38 -14.47
CA GLY A 525 28.84 -21.28 -15.14
C GLY A 525 28.20 -22.37 -15.98
N THR A 526 28.99 -22.93 -16.90
CA THR A 526 28.62 -24.12 -17.69
C THR A 526 29.09 -25.43 -17.05
N ASP A 527 29.79 -25.34 -15.93
CA ASP A 527 30.28 -26.44 -15.08
C ASP A 527 29.13 -27.04 -14.25
N ASN A 528 28.16 -27.66 -14.93
CA ASN A 528 27.10 -28.42 -14.26
C ASN A 528 27.55 -29.88 -14.02
N PRO A 529 27.77 -30.32 -12.77
CA PRO A 529 28.15 -31.71 -12.48
C PRO A 529 27.05 -32.75 -12.79
N ASN A 530 25.81 -32.31 -13.08
CA ASN A 530 24.64 -33.18 -13.26
C ASN A 530 24.06 -33.20 -14.68
N GLY A 531 24.77 -32.69 -15.69
CA GLY A 531 24.51 -33.05 -17.10
C GLY A 531 23.36 -32.34 -17.83
N SER A 532 22.78 -31.25 -17.31
CA SER A 532 21.77 -30.46 -18.03
C SER A 532 22.27 -29.03 -18.33
N GLY A 533 22.65 -28.76 -19.59
CA GLY A 533 22.47 -27.47 -20.27
C GLY A 533 23.14 -26.18 -19.75
N GLY A 534 24.01 -26.19 -18.73
CA GLY A 534 24.67 -24.98 -18.18
C GLY A 534 23.75 -24.04 -17.39
N GLY A 535 24.32 -23.17 -16.56
CA GLY A 535 23.59 -22.15 -15.77
C GLY A 535 23.68 -22.27 -14.24
N SER A 536 24.60 -23.09 -13.70
CA SER A 536 24.84 -23.16 -12.25
C SER A 536 25.46 -21.87 -11.74
N LEU A 537 25.12 -21.45 -10.52
CA LEU A 537 25.76 -20.29 -9.92
C LEU A 537 27.13 -20.68 -9.34
N ASN A 538 28.16 -19.96 -9.76
CA ASN A 538 29.51 -20.04 -9.19
C ASN A 538 29.82 -18.77 -8.40
N ILE A 539 30.57 -18.93 -7.32
CA ILE A 539 31.10 -17.83 -6.51
C ILE A 539 32.58 -18.12 -6.25
N ALA A 540 33.45 -17.13 -6.43
CA ALA A 540 34.86 -17.27 -6.11
C ALA A 540 35.51 -15.92 -5.80
N GLN A 541 36.57 -15.96 -5.01
CA GLN A 541 37.40 -14.80 -4.71
C GLN A 541 38.49 -14.64 -5.78
N TYR A 542 38.69 -13.43 -6.29
CA TYR A 542 39.78 -13.08 -7.18
C TYR A 542 40.95 -12.47 -6.42
N ASN A 543 42.17 -12.93 -6.73
CA ASN A 543 43.40 -12.45 -6.14
C ASN A 543 44.18 -11.62 -7.18
N PRO A 544 44.14 -10.27 -7.13
CA PRO A 544 44.78 -9.42 -8.14
C PRO A 544 46.28 -9.65 -8.30
N GLY A 545 46.99 -9.96 -7.21
CA GLY A 545 48.44 -10.14 -7.23
C GLY A 545 48.90 -11.40 -7.98
N SER A 546 48.09 -12.46 -7.99
CA SER A 546 48.40 -13.72 -8.69
C SER A 546 47.59 -13.92 -9.97
N GLY A 547 46.49 -13.18 -10.16
CA GLY A 547 45.56 -13.38 -11.25
C GLY A 547 44.75 -14.68 -11.13
N THR A 548 44.65 -15.27 -9.92
CA THR A 548 44.02 -16.58 -9.70
C THR A 548 42.77 -16.51 -8.84
N LEU A 549 41.93 -17.54 -8.94
CA LEU A 549 40.76 -17.77 -8.09
C LEU A 549 41.11 -18.54 -6.82
N SER A 550 40.44 -18.20 -5.72
CA SER A 550 40.41 -18.98 -4.48
C SER A 550 38.97 -19.09 -3.96
N ASN A 551 38.72 -20.02 -3.03
CA ASN A 551 37.42 -20.19 -2.37
C ASN A 551 36.24 -20.39 -3.36
N LYS A 552 36.48 -21.03 -4.51
CA LYS A 552 35.43 -21.29 -5.50
C LYS A 552 34.40 -22.27 -4.95
N VAL A 553 33.13 -21.92 -5.07
CA VAL A 553 31.97 -22.76 -4.77
C VAL A 553 31.04 -22.77 -5.98
N THR A 554 30.62 -23.96 -6.39
CA THR A 554 29.54 -24.15 -7.38
C THR A 554 28.29 -24.57 -6.62
N LEU A 555 27.23 -23.76 -6.68
CA LEU A 555 25.99 -24.00 -5.95
C LEU A 555 25.16 -25.12 -6.62
N PRO A 556 24.36 -25.90 -5.85
CA PRO A 556 23.62 -27.03 -6.39
C PRO A 556 22.57 -26.62 -7.44
N ALA A 557 22.73 -27.11 -8.67
CA ALA A 557 21.89 -26.72 -9.81
C ALA A 557 20.38 -27.03 -9.65
N ALA A 558 20.01 -27.96 -8.75
CA ALA A 558 18.60 -28.25 -8.46
C ALA A 558 17.84 -27.03 -7.90
N GLN A 559 18.55 -26.11 -7.24
CA GLN A 559 17.99 -24.92 -6.60
C GLN A 559 18.57 -23.62 -7.15
N TYR A 560 19.85 -23.64 -7.56
CA TYR A 560 20.61 -22.46 -7.96
C TYR A 560 20.95 -22.51 -9.46
N THR A 561 19.95 -22.21 -10.30
CA THR A 561 20.14 -22.09 -11.75
C THR A 561 19.59 -20.79 -12.31
N SER A 562 20.37 -20.17 -13.18
CA SER A 562 20.03 -18.93 -13.89
C SER A 562 20.61 -18.95 -15.30
N GLN A 563 19.92 -18.30 -16.23
CA GLN A 563 20.44 -17.95 -17.56
C GLN A 563 20.83 -16.47 -17.67
N SER A 564 20.84 -15.76 -16.54
CA SER A 564 21.11 -14.34 -16.47
C SER A 564 22.08 -14.02 -15.32
N ARG A 565 22.79 -12.89 -15.40
CA ARG A 565 23.75 -12.43 -14.40
C ARG A 565 23.17 -12.54 -12.97
N PRO A 566 23.79 -13.32 -12.07
CA PRO A 566 23.44 -13.37 -10.65
C PRO A 566 24.04 -12.15 -9.94
N ALA A 567 23.70 -11.91 -8.68
CA ALA A 567 24.30 -10.85 -7.88
C ALA A 567 24.76 -11.41 -6.53
N LEU A 568 25.81 -10.80 -5.96
CA LEU A 568 26.41 -11.21 -4.69
C LEU A 568 26.80 -9.99 -3.87
N ASP A 569 26.44 -10.01 -2.59
CA ASP A 569 26.95 -9.06 -1.60
C ASP A 569 26.99 -9.70 -0.20
N GLN A 570 27.25 -8.91 0.83
CA GLN A 570 27.05 -9.26 2.23
C GLN A 570 25.87 -8.51 2.84
N ASP A 571 25.31 -8.98 3.95
CA ASP A 571 24.42 -8.18 4.78
C ASP A 571 25.21 -7.38 5.83
N ALA A 572 24.52 -6.56 6.64
CA ALA A 572 25.15 -5.83 7.75
C ALA A 572 25.81 -6.72 8.81
N SER A 573 25.47 -8.01 8.85
CA SER A 573 26.09 -9.00 9.75
C SER A 573 27.29 -9.70 9.11
N GLY A 574 27.62 -9.41 7.85
CA GLY A 574 28.70 -10.03 7.09
C GLY A 574 28.34 -11.38 6.46
N ASN A 575 27.07 -11.80 6.48
CA ASN A 575 26.66 -13.02 5.79
C ASN A 575 26.61 -12.77 4.29
N PHE A 576 27.02 -13.75 3.49
CA PHE A 576 26.91 -13.69 2.04
C PHE A 576 25.45 -13.82 1.61
N VAL A 577 25.02 -12.93 0.73
CA VAL A 577 23.70 -12.90 0.11
C VAL A 577 23.87 -13.05 -1.40
N VAL A 578 23.30 -14.11 -1.96
CA VAL A 578 23.30 -14.36 -3.41
C VAL A 578 21.89 -14.20 -3.96
N LEU A 579 21.75 -13.51 -5.09
CA LEU A 579 20.47 -13.30 -5.78
C LEU A 579 20.53 -13.74 -7.23
N TRP A 580 19.43 -14.31 -7.74
CA TRP A 580 19.35 -14.72 -9.15
C TRP A 580 17.92 -14.86 -9.67
N ARG A 581 17.81 -14.85 -11.00
CA ARG A 581 16.60 -15.18 -11.74
C ARG A 581 16.54 -16.69 -11.99
N GLY A 582 15.43 -17.34 -11.63
CA GLY A 582 15.28 -18.78 -11.87
C GLY A 582 15.06 -19.12 -13.35
N THR A 583 15.78 -20.12 -13.87
CA THR A 583 15.71 -20.58 -15.28
C THR A 583 14.31 -21.06 -15.71
N GLY A 584 13.49 -21.56 -14.78
CA GLY A 584 12.17 -22.12 -15.08
C GLY A 584 10.96 -21.29 -14.65
N ASN A 585 11.17 -20.20 -13.89
CA ASN A 585 10.06 -19.50 -13.24
C ASN A 585 10.11 -17.96 -13.36
N GLN A 586 11.17 -17.39 -13.95
CA GLN A 586 11.40 -15.94 -14.07
C GLN A 586 11.35 -15.14 -12.75
N TYR A 587 11.07 -15.78 -11.62
CA TYR A 587 11.01 -15.15 -10.30
C TYR A 587 12.42 -14.83 -9.80
N LEU A 588 12.48 -13.82 -8.94
CA LEU A 588 13.69 -13.50 -8.20
C LEU A 588 13.84 -14.47 -7.03
N ASN A 589 15.05 -14.98 -6.85
CA ASN A 589 15.42 -15.87 -5.77
C ASN A 589 16.61 -15.29 -5.02
N TRP A 590 16.68 -15.57 -3.72
CA TRP A 590 17.85 -15.23 -2.92
C TRP A 590 18.11 -16.28 -1.84
N ALA A 591 19.35 -16.33 -1.38
CA ALA A 591 19.80 -17.15 -0.26
C ALA A 591 20.86 -16.40 0.54
N VAL A 592 20.94 -16.69 1.84
CA VAL A 592 21.89 -16.09 2.77
C VAL A 592 22.60 -17.15 3.60
N ALA A 593 23.91 -16.99 3.79
CA ALA A 593 24.70 -17.84 4.67
C ALA A 593 25.94 -17.11 5.20
N PRO A 594 26.46 -17.46 6.41
CA PRO A 594 27.67 -16.85 6.95
C PRO A 594 28.94 -17.07 6.10
N THR A 595 28.93 -18.05 5.19
CA THR A 595 30.06 -18.35 4.30
C THR A 595 29.54 -18.71 2.91
N VAL A 596 30.37 -18.48 1.87
CA VAL A 596 30.06 -18.89 0.50
C VAL A 596 29.83 -20.40 0.36
N ALA A 597 30.52 -21.23 1.14
CA ALA A 597 30.30 -22.68 1.16
C ALA A 597 28.93 -23.04 1.79
N GLY A 598 28.50 -22.30 2.80
CA GLY A 598 27.22 -22.48 3.47
C GLY A 598 26.01 -22.22 2.56
N LEU A 599 26.17 -21.40 1.51
CA LEU A 599 25.12 -21.12 0.54
C LEU A 599 24.61 -22.40 -0.16
N ALA A 600 25.46 -23.41 -0.34
CA ALA A 600 25.05 -24.66 -0.98
C ALA A 600 23.95 -25.43 -0.20
N GLY A 601 23.82 -25.20 1.11
CA GLY A 601 22.78 -25.77 1.96
C GLY A 601 21.77 -24.74 2.49
N ALA A 602 21.86 -23.48 2.05
CA ALA A 602 20.98 -22.43 2.51
C ALA A 602 19.57 -22.58 1.94
N ALA A 603 18.57 -22.19 2.72
CA ALA A 603 17.19 -22.12 2.26
C ALA A 603 17.06 -21.05 1.16
N VAL A 604 16.51 -21.45 0.01
CA VAL A 604 16.21 -20.54 -1.09
C VAL A 604 14.86 -19.89 -0.84
N THR A 605 14.83 -18.55 -0.87
CA THR A 605 13.59 -17.79 -0.81
C THR A 605 13.26 -17.24 -2.20
N THR A 606 12.07 -17.55 -2.71
CA THR A 606 11.53 -16.98 -3.94
C THR A 606 10.68 -15.76 -3.63
N VAL A 607 10.98 -14.63 -4.26
CA VAL A 607 10.15 -13.41 -4.18
C VAL A 607 8.99 -13.57 -5.15
N THR A 608 7.85 -14.03 -4.65
CA THR A 608 6.62 -14.18 -5.45
C THR A 608 6.06 -12.83 -5.87
N GLY A 609 5.47 -12.75 -7.07
CA GLY A 609 4.93 -11.51 -7.65
C GLY A 609 5.96 -10.62 -8.36
N GLN A 610 7.26 -10.82 -8.12
CA GLN A 610 8.33 -10.10 -8.82
C GLN A 610 9.04 -11.02 -9.82
N THR A 611 9.11 -10.59 -11.07
CA THR A 611 9.78 -11.33 -12.14
C THR A 611 10.83 -10.47 -12.82
N ALA A 612 11.90 -11.11 -13.26
CA ALA A 612 13.01 -10.44 -13.94
C ALA A 612 13.07 -10.88 -15.41
N ALA A 613 13.22 -9.90 -16.31
CA ALA A 613 13.46 -10.16 -17.73
C ALA A 613 14.95 -10.47 -18.01
N ASN A 614 15.86 -9.91 -17.22
CA ASN A 614 17.32 -9.99 -17.39
C ASN A 614 18.04 -10.21 -16.03
N GLY A 615 19.37 -10.08 -16.00
CA GLY A 615 20.20 -10.19 -14.79
C GLY A 615 19.91 -9.11 -13.73
N MET A 616 20.55 -9.29 -12.58
CA MET A 616 20.33 -8.48 -11.38
C MET A 616 21.61 -7.75 -10.93
N SER A 617 21.47 -6.80 -10.02
CA SER A 617 22.57 -6.22 -9.24
C SER A 617 22.17 -6.04 -7.80
N CYS A 618 23.11 -6.07 -6.86
CA CYS A 618 22.84 -5.78 -5.44
C CYS A 618 23.97 -4.98 -4.78
N ASN A 619 23.62 -4.20 -3.76
CA ASN A 619 24.59 -3.51 -2.91
C ASN A 619 24.11 -3.46 -1.46
N ILE A 620 24.99 -3.11 -0.52
CA ILE A 620 24.58 -2.73 0.85
C ILE A 620 24.33 -1.23 0.91
N PHE A 621 23.13 -0.84 1.35
CA PHE A 621 22.80 0.54 1.64
C PHE A 621 22.12 0.64 3.00
N GLN A 622 22.66 1.51 3.87
CA GLN A 622 22.13 1.73 5.23
C GLN A 622 21.91 0.44 6.05
N GLY A 623 22.72 -0.59 5.80
CA GLY A 623 22.65 -1.88 6.48
C GLY A 623 21.66 -2.90 5.90
N ALA A 624 20.93 -2.55 4.84
CA ALA A 624 20.08 -3.47 4.08
C ALA A 624 20.72 -3.85 2.74
N VAL A 625 20.40 -5.03 2.22
CA VAL A 625 20.79 -5.43 0.86
C VAL A 625 19.77 -4.84 -0.11
N GLU A 626 20.20 -3.85 -0.89
CA GLU A 626 19.45 -3.33 -2.03
C GLU A 626 19.70 -4.18 -3.26
N PHE A 627 18.67 -4.44 -4.05
CA PHE A 627 18.78 -5.15 -5.31
C PHE A 627 17.90 -4.51 -6.39
N ALA A 628 18.39 -4.59 -7.63
CA ALA A 628 17.75 -4.00 -8.80
C ALA A 628 17.67 -5.04 -9.91
N TRP A 629 16.57 -4.95 -10.64
CA TRP A 629 16.30 -5.83 -11.76
C TRP A 629 15.44 -5.12 -12.79
N ARG A 630 15.43 -5.67 -13.99
CA ARG A 630 14.48 -5.30 -15.04
C ARG A 630 13.22 -6.14 -14.89
N GLY A 631 12.08 -5.50 -14.65
CA GLY A 631 10.77 -6.18 -14.56
C GLY A 631 10.37 -6.85 -15.88
N THR A 632 9.39 -7.77 -15.83
CA THR A 632 8.71 -8.31 -17.03
C THR A 632 7.41 -7.57 -17.36
N ASP A 633 7.14 -6.47 -16.67
CA ASP A 633 6.01 -5.59 -16.92
C ASP A 633 6.04 -5.03 -18.36
N ALA A 634 4.91 -4.51 -18.85
CA ALA A 634 4.72 -4.14 -20.26
C ALA A 634 5.77 -3.13 -20.79
N ASN A 635 6.43 -2.39 -19.89
CA ASN A 635 7.44 -1.39 -20.22
C ASN A 635 8.87 -1.84 -19.85
N THR A 636 9.04 -3.01 -19.24
CA THR A 636 10.32 -3.57 -18.80
C THR A 636 11.15 -2.60 -17.96
N MET A 637 10.50 -2.04 -16.94
CA MET A 637 11.04 -0.94 -16.14
C MET A 637 12.10 -1.44 -15.16
N PRO A 638 13.11 -0.62 -14.82
CA PRO A 638 13.99 -0.93 -13.70
C PRO A 638 13.23 -0.80 -12.38
N ASN A 639 13.42 -1.81 -11.53
CA ASN A 639 12.89 -1.89 -10.17
C ASN A 639 14.05 -1.87 -9.19
N VAL A 640 13.83 -1.28 -8.02
CA VAL A 640 14.75 -1.33 -6.87
C VAL A 640 13.97 -1.79 -5.66
N ALA A 641 14.55 -2.70 -4.89
CA ALA A 641 13.99 -3.15 -3.64
C ALA A 641 15.06 -3.43 -2.59
N GLN A 642 14.63 -3.51 -1.33
CA GLN A 642 15.47 -3.90 -0.20
C GLN A 642 15.06 -5.28 0.35
N ILE A 643 16.07 -6.13 0.57
CA ILE A 643 16.02 -7.30 1.43
C ILE A 643 16.78 -6.92 2.71
N SER A 644 16.08 -6.81 3.84
CA SER A 644 16.72 -6.68 5.15
C SER A 644 17.37 -8.01 5.52
N GLY A 645 18.70 -8.02 5.66
CA GLY A 645 19.53 -9.21 5.90
C GLY A 645 19.31 -9.95 7.23
N THR A 646 18.21 -9.69 7.95
CA THR A 646 17.84 -10.42 9.16
C THR A 646 16.35 -10.78 9.29
N GLY A 647 15.45 -10.45 8.37
CA GLY A 647 14.03 -10.79 8.60
C GLY A 647 13.03 -10.24 7.59
N SER A 648 11.92 -10.97 7.48
CA SER A 648 10.54 -10.50 7.36
C SER A 648 10.24 -9.22 6.56
N GLY A 649 9.49 -9.38 5.46
CA GLY A 649 8.98 -8.31 4.63
C GLY A 649 7.59 -8.66 4.06
N ASP A 650 6.78 -7.65 3.78
CA ASP A 650 5.39 -7.83 3.35
C ASP A 650 5.34 -8.45 1.95
N GLN A 651 4.60 -9.56 1.79
CA GLN A 651 4.24 -10.09 0.46
C GLN A 651 3.03 -9.34 -0.07
N VAL A 652 3.24 -8.11 -0.50
CA VAL A 652 2.20 -7.23 -1.02
C VAL A 652 2.67 -6.62 -2.34
N HIS A 653 1.73 -6.26 -3.23
CA HIS A 653 2.08 -5.69 -4.53
C HIS A 653 2.90 -4.41 -4.39
N GLN A 654 2.49 -3.52 -3.48
CA GLN A 654 3.32 -2.40 -3.08
C GLN A 654 2.99 -1.95 -1.65
N LYS A 655 4.03 -1.66 -0.86
CA LYS A 655 3.94 -0.95 0.41
C LYS A 655 4.44 0.48 0.23
N ILE A 656 3.65 1.44 0.69
CA ILE A 656 3.96 2.86 0.71
C ILE A 656 4.15 3.27 2.17
N VAL A 657 5.40 3.52 2.55
CA VAL A 657 5.74 4.07 3.87
C VAL A 657 5.60 5.58 3.80
N ILE A 658 4.63 6.12 4.53
CA ILE A 658 4.35 7.55 4.58
C ILE A 658 5.04 8.11 5.81
N ALA A 659 6.16 8.79 5.60
CA ALA A 659 6.89 9.46 6.66
C ALA A 659 6.10 10.64 7.22
N LYS A 660 6.09 10.74 8.55
CA LYS A 660 5.44 11.83 9.27
C LYS A 660 6.19 13.15 9.06
N THR A 661 5.45 14.23 8.87
CA THR A 661 6.00 15.59 8.75
C THR A 661 6.06 16.34 10.08
N SER A 662 5.24 15.96 11.06
CA SER A 662 5.22 16.57 12.39
C SER A 662 6.07 15.83 13.42
N ALA A 663 6.72 16.57 14.34
CA ALA A 663 7.57 15.99 15.38
C ALA A 663 6.79 15.37 16.56
N THR A 664 5.47 15.56 16.66
CA THR A 664 4.67 15.14 17.83
C THR A 664 3.30 14.61 17.43
N GLY A 665 2.83 13.52 18.05
CA GLY A 665 1.50 12.92 17.85
C GLY A 665 1.48 11.65 16.98
N PRO A 666 0.33 11.00 16.80
CA PRO A 666 0.16 9.84 15.91
C PRO A 666 0.10 10.23 14.41
N HIS A 667 0.19 9.26 13.49
CA HIS A 667 0.15 9.51 12.04
C HIS A 667 -0.75 8.48 11.32
N HIS A 668 -1.83 8.04 11.96
CA HIS A 668 -2.62 6.93 11.44
C HIS A 668 -3.49 7.30 10.24
N ILE A 669 -3.93 6.29 9.49
CA ILE A 669 -4.93 6.41 8.44
C ILE A 669 -6.25 5.82 8.93
N HIS A 670 -7.31 6.63 8.97
CA HIS A 670 -8.67 6.17 9.21
C HIS A 670 -9.59 6.36 7.99
N GLY A 671 -9.37 7.38 7.17
CA GLY A 671 -10.12 7.55 5.92
C GLY A 671 -9.57 6.65 4.80
N SER A 672 -10.46 5.98 4.05
CA SER A 672 -10.03 5.17 2.90
C SER A 672 -9.41 6.03 1.78
N PRO A 673 -8.36 5.54 1.10
CA PRO A 673 -7.79 6.21 -0.06
C PRO A 673 -8.84 6.44 -1.18
N ILE A 674 -8.64 7.46 -2.01
CA ILE A 674 -9.41 7.65 -3.25
C ILE A 674 -8.46 7.46 -4.43
N TYR A 675 -8.89 6.72 -5.45
CA TYR A 675 -8.24 6.74 -6.75
C TYR A 675 -9.07 7.58 -7.72
N TRP A 676 -8.47 8.53 -8.43
CA TRP A 676 -9.13 9.22 -9.53
C TRP A 676 -8.12 9.67 -10.58
N ASN A 677 -8.35 9.27 -11.83
CA ASN A 677 -7.62 9.74 -13.01
C ASN A 677 -6.08 9.68 -12.85
N GLY A 678 -5.57 8.48 -12.54
CA GLY A 678 -4.13 8.24 -12.36
C GLY A 678 -3.53 8.84 -11.09
N ARG A 679 -4.35 9.18 -10.08
CA ARG A 679 -3.90 9.75 -8.81
C ARG A 679 -4.54 9.01 -7.64
N VAL A 680 -3.80 8.89 -6.54
CA VAL A 680 -4.28 8.35 -5.27
C VAL A 680 -4.18 9.43 -4.19
N TYR A 681 -5.23 9.56 -3.38
CA TYR A 681 -5.34 10.55 -2.31
C TYR A 681 -5.60 9.88 -0.97
N VAL A 682 -4.94 10.35 0.09
CA VAL A 682 -5.18 9.92 1.48
C VAL A 682 -4.87 11.07 2.43
N TRP A 683 -5.58 11.14 3.57
CA TRP A 683 -5.32 12.18 4.57
C TRP A 683 -5.09 11.56 5.95
N PRO A 684 -3.82 11.28 6.31
CA PRO A 684 -3.44 10.79 7.63
C PRO A 684 -3.67 11.81 8.75
N GLU A 685 -3.56 11.37 9.99
CA GLU A 685 -3.43 12.23 11.17
C GLU A 685 -2.14 13.07 11.10
N ASP A 686 -2.12 14.26 11.70
CA ASP A 686 -0.93 15.13 11.78
C ASP A 686 -0.19 15.39 10.44
N ASP A 687 -0.87 15.31 9.30
CA ASP A 687 -0.33 15.61 7.97
C ASP A 687 -1.32 16.42 7.13
N ASP A 688 -0.83 16.90 6.00
CA ASP A 688 -1.66 17.45 4.93
C ASP A 688 -2.34 16.34 4.12
N LEU A 689 -3.28 16.72 3.25
CA LEU A 689 -3.84 15.80 2.26
C LEU A 689 -2.73 15.41 1.27
N LEU A 690 -2.49 14.11 1.13
CA LEU A 690 -1.42 13.55 0.31
C LEU A 690 -1.95 13.11 -1.05
N MET A 691 -1.16 13.30 -2.10
CA MET A 691 -1.43 12.82 -3.46
C MET A 691 -0.19 12.20 -4.10
N TRP A 692 -0.36 11.05 -4.72
CA TRP A 692 0.64 10.46 -5.62
C TRP A 692 0.06 10.18 -7.00
N SER A 693 0.95 10.08 -7.99
CA SER A 693 0.59 9.46 -9.28
C SER A 693 0.50 7.95 -9.13
N PHE A 694 -0.45 7.34 -9.82
CA PHE A 694 -0.73 5.91 -9.79
C PHE A 694 -0.90 5.37 -11.22
N ASP A 695 -0.08 4.38 -11.57
CA ASP A 695 -0.17 3.68 -12.84
C ASP A 695 -1.07 2.46 -12.69
N THR A 696 -2.24 2.48 -13.33
CA THR A 696 -3.20 1.37 -13.28
C THR A 696 -2.78 0.14 -14.06
N GLY A 697 -1.86 0.28 -15.04
CA GLY A 697 -1.35 -0.83 -15.81
C GLY A 697 -0.40 -1.70 -14.98
N THR A 698 0.41 -1.08 -14.16
CA THR A 698 1.37 -1.76 -13.27
C THR A 698 0.89 -1.89 -11.83
N GLY A 699 -0.09 -1.10 -11.40
CA GLY A 699 -0.60 -1.06 -10.03
C GLY A 699 0.29 -0.29 -9.05
N LEU A 700 1.11 0.63 -9.54
CA LEU A 700 2.19 1.21 -8.74
C LEU A 700 1.98 2.70 -8.50
N VAL A 701 2.04 3.06 -7.22
CA VAL A 701 2.24 4.42 -6.72
C VAL A 701 3.66 4.85 -7.08
N GLN A 702 3.77 5.99 -7.76
CA GLN A 702 5.03 6.54 -8.21
C GLN A 702 5.66 7.43 -7.15
N ASN A 703 6.98 7.29 -6.96
CA ASN A 703 7.76 8.01 -5.92
C ASN A 703 7.09 7.93 -4.54
N PRO A 704 6.87 6.73 -3.99
CA PRO A 704 6.02 6.52 -2.82
C PRO A 704 6.45 7.32 -1.57
N GLY A 705 7.73 7.66 -1.41
CA GLY A 705 8.22 8.49 -0.30
C GLY A 705 8.06 10.00 -0.47
N SER A 706 7.62 10.47 -1.64
CA SER A 706 7.51 11.90 -1.96
C SER A 706 6.10 12.26 -2.46
N PRO A 707 5.07 12.21 -1.58
CA PRO A 707 3.74 12.71 -1.94
C PRO A 707 3.75 14.21 -2.24
N ASN A 708 2.87 14.62 -3.15
CA ASN A 708 2.41 16.00 -3.21
C ASN A 708 1.51 16.27 -2.00
N ARG A 709 1.76 17.37 -1.28
CA ARG A 709 0.97 17.78 -0.11
C ARG A 709 0.09 18.96 -0.43
N PHE A 710 -1.21 18.82 -0.20
CA PHE A 710 -2.22 19.84 -0.46
C PHE A 710 -2.41 20.65 0.82
N LEU A 711 -1.78 21.82 0.86
CA LEU A 711 -1.74 22.68 2.03
C LEU A 711 -3.10 23.33 2.30
N VAL A 712 -3.44 23.47 3.57
CA VAL A 712 -4.62 24.24 3.99
C VAL A 712 -4.31 25.73 4.09
N THR A 713 -5.25 26.59 3.69
CA THR A 713 -5.09 28.06 3.73
C THR A 713 -5.67 28.71 4.99
N ASP A 714 -6.56 28.02 5.69
CA ASP A 714 -7.22 28.43 6.94
C ASP A 714 -7.07 27.32 7.99
N PRO A 715 -5.86 27.12 8.55
CA PRO A 715 -5.66 26.11 9.57
C PRO A 715 -6.43 26.50 10.84
N GLY A 716 -7.19 25.56 11.42
CA GLY A 716 -7.84 25.78 12.71
C GLY A 716 -6.83 25.84 13.86
N VAL A 717 -5.70 25.14 13.72
CA VAL A 717 -4.52 25.25 14.58
C VAL A 717 -3.30 25.66 13.74
N PRO A 718 -2.80 26.90 13.87
CA PRO A 718 -1.63 27.36 13.13
C PRO A 718 -0.39 26.49 13.39
N GLY A 719 0.38 26.22 12.34
CA GLY A 719 1.62 25.44 12.43
C GLY A 719 1.44 23.91 12.53
N VAL A 720 0.20 23.42 12.53
CA VAL A 720 -0.09 21.98 12.49
C VAL A 720 -0.44 21.57 11.06
N PRO A 721 0.26 20.57 10.46
CA PRO A 721 -0.10 20.04 9.15
C PRO A 721 -1.57 19.63 9.05
N GLY A 722 -2.21 19.96 7.94
CA GLY A 722 -3.65 19.76 7.73
C GLY A 722 -4.57 20.55 8.67
N GLY A 723 -4.02 21.40 9.54
CA GLY A 723 -4.74 22.37 10.37
C GLY A 723 -5.33 21.87 11.68
N ALA A 724 -5.17 20.59 12.05
CA ALA A 724 -5.62 20.06 13.35
C ALA A 724 -4.84 18.79 13.74
N PRO A 725 -4.44 18.64 15.02
CA PRO A 725 -3.64 17.50 15.45
C PRO A 725 -4.47 16.25 15.76
N GLY A 726 -3.83 15.09 15.73
CA GLY A 726 -4.33 13.80 16.20
C GLY A 726 -5.44 13.18 15.34
N MET A 727 -6.25 12.33 15.98
CA MET A 727 -7.23 11.48 15.31
C MET A 727 -8.49 12.24 14.88
N PRO A 728 -9.16 11.81 13.79
CA PRO A 728 -8.89 10.63 12.96
C PRO A 728 -8.29 10.95 11.57
N GLY A 729 -7.62 12.08 11.38
CA GLY A 729 -7.24 12.53 10.03
C GLY A 729 -8.47 12.93 9.20
N GLY A 730 -8.40 12.78 7.88
CA GLY A 730 -9.45 13.24 6.95
C GLY A 730 -10.28 12.12 6.32
N PHE A 731 -11.61 12.28 6.30
CA PHE A 731 -12.54 11.44 5.53
C PHE A 731 -12.84 12.07 4.19
N LEU A 732 -12.42 11.41 3.12
CA LEU A 732 -12.43 11.97 1.77
C LEU A 732 -13.65 11.54 0.95
N SER A 733 -14.04 12.38 0.01
CA SER A 733 -14.87 12.08 -1.15
C SER A 733 -14.38 12.91 -2.33
N LEU A 734 -14.69 12.50 -3.55
CA LEU A 734 -14.33 13.22 -4.77
C LEU A 734 -15.58 13.42 -5.61
N SER A 735 -15.74 14.59 -6.20
CA SER A 735 -16.75 14.83 -7.23
C SER A 735 -16.08 15.21 -8.55
N ALA A 736 -16.56 14.67 -9.66
CA ALA A 736 -15.99 14.96 -10.98
C ALA A 736 -16.99 14.70 -12.11
N ASN A 737 -16.74 15.35 -13.26
CA ASN A 737 -17.37 15.00 -14.53
C ASN A 737 -16.43 14.10 -15.33
N GLY A 738 -16.50 12.79 -15.05
CA GLY A 738 -15.55 11.82 -15.58
C GLY A 738 -14.13 12.14 -15.12
N ASN A 739 -13.23 12.43 -16.07
CA ASN A 739 -11.83 12.76 -15.82
C ASN A 739 -11.56 14.27 -15.71
N SER A 740 -12.60 15.10 -15.71
CA SER A 740 -12.52 16.57 -15.63
C SER A 740 -13.18 17.11 -14.37
N ASN A 741 -12.79 18.33 -13.98
CA ASN A 741 -13.38 19.08 -12.87
C ASN A 741 -13.36 18.33 -11.52
N GLY A 742 -12.28 17.58 -11.24
CA GLY A 742 -12.14 16.85 -9.99
C GLY A 742 -12.01 17.80 -8.79
N VAL A 743 -12.87 17.62 -7.80
CA VAL A 743 -12.82 18.31 -6.50
C VAL A 743 -12.74 17.27 -5.39
N ILE A 744 -11.72 17.34 -4.55
CA ILE A 744 -11.62 16.54 -3.32
C ILE A 744 -12.36 17.27 -2.20
N TRP A 745 -13.29 16.58 -1.57
CA TRP A 745 -14.02 16.99 -0.38
C TRP A 745 -13.47 16.26 0.85
N ALA A 746 -13.20 16.98 1.92
CA ALA A 746 -12.64 16.40 3.13
C ALA A 746 -13.40 16.85 4.38
N ASN A 747 -13.81 15.88 5.20
CA ASN A 747 -14.29 16.09 6.55
C ASN A 747 -13.14 15.76 7.54
N LYS A 748 -12.70 16.73 8.34
CA LYS A 748 -11.55 16.61 9.26
C LYS A 748 -11.83 17.34 10.58
N PRO A 749 -11.21 16.96 11.71
CA PRO A 749 -11.17 17.81 12.89
C PRO A 749 -10.69 19.23 12.57
N TRP A 750 -11.27 20.22 13.26
CA TRP A 750 -10.90 21.62 13.08
C TRP A 750 -9.78 22.07 14.01
N ASP A 751 -9.83 21.72 15.30
CA ASP A 751 -9.02 22.38 16.34
C ASP A 751 -8.26 21.45 17.29
N LYS A 752 -8.57 20.16 17.34
CA LYS A 752 -7.97 19.22 18.31
C LYS A 752 -8.16 17.77 17.90
N ASP A 753 -7.44 16.89 18.62
CA ASP A 753 -7.61 15.44 18.56
C ASP A 753 -9.02 15.05 19.05
N LEU A 754 -9.75 14.29 18.22
CA LEU A 754 -11.09 13.81 18.54
C LEU A 754 -11.10 12.35 19.00
N ASN A 755 -9.96 11.74 19.27
CA ASN A 755 -9.90 10.44 19.93
C ASN A 755 -10.61 10.53 21.29
N GLN A 756 -11.64 9.70 21.50
CA GLN A 756 -12.44 9.69 22.73
C GLN A 756 -13.00 11.06 23.18
N GLN A 757 -13.09 12.03 22.27
CA GLN A 757 -13.51 13.40 22.55
C GLN A 757 -14.54 13.90 21.53
N VAL A 758 -15.28 14.94 21.93
CA VAL A 758 -16.21 15.68 21.07
C VAL A 758 -15.58 17.03 20.74
N GLY A 759 -15.65 17.43 19.47
CA GLY A 759 -15.08 18.68 19.00
C GLY A 759 -15.52 19.02 17.58
N SER A 760 -15.12 20.21 17.13
CA SER A 760 -15.58 20.78 15.87
C SER A 760 -14.92 20.11 14.66
N GLY A 761 -15.69 19.99 13.58
CA GLY A 761 -15.18 19.57 12.27
C GLY A 761 -15.11 20.73 11.29
N VAL A 762 -14.41 20.49 10.18
CA VAL A 762 -14.35 21.37 9.00
C VAL A 762 -14.58 20.55 7.74
N LEU A 763 -15.35 21.12 6.81
CA LEU A 763 -15.50 20.62 5.44
C LEU A 763 -14.63 21.48 4.52
N ARG A 764 -13.75 20.83 3.75
CA ARG A 764 -12.82 21.49 2.84
C ARG A 764 -12.99 20.98 1.41
N ALA A 765 -12.70 21.83 0.44
CA ALA A 765 -12.65 21.48 -0.98
C ALA A 765 -11.26 21.81 -1.57
N PHE A 766 -10.70 20.90 -2.36
CA PHE A 766 -9.44 21.09 -3.07
C PHE A 766 -9.62 20.76 -4.55
N ASP A 767 -8.89 21.45 -5.41
CA ASP A 767 -8.71 21.02 -6.79
C ASP A 767 -7.93 19.69 -6.78
N ALA A 768 -8.48 18.64 -7.37
CA ALA A 768 -7.88 17.31 -7.34
C ALA A 768 -6.55 17.25 -8.11
N VAL A 769 -6.31 18.16 -9.06
CA VAL A 769 -5.13 18.18 -9.90
C VAL A 769 -4.05 19.12 -9.34
N SER A 770 -4.40 20.38 -9.06
CA SER A 770 -3.42 21.37 -8.60
C SER A 770 -3.15 21.30 -7.09
N GLY A 771 -4.05 20.70 -6.32
CA GLY A 771 -3.99 20.69 -4.87
C GLY A 771 -4.29 22.01 -4.18
N THR A 772 -4.75 23.01 -4.94
CA THR A 772 -5.17 24.30 -4.38
C THR A 772 -6.41 24.11 -3.52
N GLN A 773 -6.39 24.59 -2.28
CA GLN A 773 -7.62 24.68 -1.49
C GLN A 773 -8.56 25.71 -2.12
N LEU A 774 -9.75 25.26 -2.49
CA LEU A 774 -10.74 26.07 -3.20
C LEU A 774 -11.78 26.69 -2.27
N TRP A 775 -12.11 25.99 -1.17
CA TRP A 775 -13.16 26.41 -0.24
C TRP A 775 -13.01 25.73 1.12
N SER A 776 -13.53 26.38 2.17
CA SER A 776 -13.64 25.83 3.53
C SER A 776 -14.90 26.34 4.22
N SER A 777 -15.60 25.45 4.92
CA SER A 777 -16.72 25.83 5.79
C SER A 777 -16.27 26.58 7.04
N HIS A 778 -14.97 26.58 7.35
CA HIS A 778 -14.44 26.77 8.70
C HIS A 778 -15.09 25.77 9.69
N ALA A 779 -14.97 26.01 11.00
CA ALA A 779 -15.61 25.19 12.00
C ALA A 779 -17.15 25.15 11.79
N TYR A 780 -17.70 23.98 11.51
CA TYR A 780 -19.14 23.82 11.27
C TYR A 780 -19.93 23.31 12.50
N GLY A 781 -19.25 23.05 13.61
CA GLY A 781 -19.79 22.43 14.83
C GLY A 781 -19.33 20.99 15.02
N ASN A 782 -19.90 20.28 15.99
CA ASN A 782 -19.40 18.97 16.42
C ASN A 782 -19.40 17.94 15.28
N MET A 783 -18.21 17.41 14.98
CA MET A 783 -17.94 16.52 13.85
C MET A 783 -18.63 15.17 14.03
N GLY A 784 -19.43 14.76 13.04
CA GLY A 784 -19.76 13.35 12.89
C GLY A 784 -18.50 12.58 12.49
N LYS A 785 -17.94 11.78 13.41
CA LYS A 785 -16.80 10.89 13.13
C LYS A 785 -17.24 9.83 12.12
N PHE A 786 -16.30 9.28 11.35
CA PHE A 786 -16.54 8.16 10.40
C PHE A 786 -17.33 8.52 9.13
N VAL A 787 -17.72 9.79 8.96
CA VAL A 787 -18.58 10.21 7.87
C VAL A 787 -17.79 10.92 6.76
N CYS A 788 -17.84 10.35 5.56
CA CYS A 788 -17.44 11.02 4.33
C CYS A 788 -18.51 12.03 3.89
N PRO A 789 -18.14 13.19 3.31
CA PRO A 789 -19.10 14.09 2.67
C PRO A 789 -19.86 13.39 1.53
N THR A 790 -21.14 13.67 1.37
CA THR A 790 -21.92 13.17 0.23
C THR A 790 -22.14 14.30 -0.76
N ILE A 791 -21.87 14.06 -2.05
CA ILE A 791 -21.99 15.08 -3.10
C ILE A 791 -23.07 14.67 -4.08
N PHE A 792 -23.99 15.57 -4.35
CA PHE A 792 -25.06 15.31 -5.31
C PHE A 792 -25.67 16.61 -5.84
N ASN A 793 -25.68 16.74 -7.17
CA ASN A 793 -26.38 17.76 -7.93
C ASN A 793 -26.13 19.19 -7.43
N GLY A 794 -24.85 19.60 -7.42
CA GLY A 794 -24.49 20.96 -7.01
C GLY A 794 -24.45 21.18 -5.49
N LYS A 795 -24.62 20.13 -4.68
CA LYS A 795 -24.70 20.23 -3.21
C LYS A 795 -23.77 19.24 -2.51
N VAL A 796 -23.30 19.63 -1.33
CA VAL A 796 -22.50 18.81 -0.43
C VAL A 796 -23.20 18.69 0.91
N TYR A 797 -23.40 17.45 1.36
CA TYR A 797 -24.13 17.07 2.57
C TYR A 797 -23.13 16.63 3.63
N GLN A 798 -23.04 17.40 4.71
CA GLN A 798 -22.10 17.17 5.81
C GLN A 798 -22.86 16.86 7.10
N ALA A 799 -22.62 15.66 7.65
CA ALA A 799 -23.21 15.23 8.91
C ALA A 799 -22.56 15.93 10.12
N THR A 800 -23.37 16.14 11.17
CA THR A 800 -22.91 16.62 12.49
C THR A 800 -23.42 15.70 13.59
N MET A 801 -22.72 15.65 14.72
CA MET A 801 -23.14 14.85 15.86
C MET A 801 -23.99 15.62 16.89
N GLY A 802 -24.11 16.95 16.76
CA GLY A 802 -24.77 17.78 17.77
C GLY A 802 -24.06 17.73 19.13
N THR A 803 -24.75 18.09 20.21
CA THR A 803 -24.23 18.04 21.58
C THR A 803 -24.83 16.83 22.31
N PRO A 804 -24.07 15.74 22.49
CA PRO A 804 -24.57 14.56 23.20
C PRO A 804 -24.65 14.84 24.71
N PRO A 805 -25.84 14.73 25.35
CA PRO A 805 -25.91 14.60 26.79
C PRO A 805 -25.38 13.21 27.21
N GLN A 806 -24.94 13.03 28.45
CA GLN A 806 -24.66 11.66 28.93
C GLN A 806 -25.97 10.86 29.00
N GLY A 807 -25.99 9.66 28.42
CA GLY A 807 -27.12 8.73 28.50
C GLY A 807 -28.38 9.12 27.73
N GLY A 808 -28.27 9.94 26.67
CA GLY A 808 -29.44 10.35 25.87
C GLY A 808 -29.12 10.87 24.46
N PRO A 809 -30.15 11.21 23.67
CA PRO A 809 -29.99 11.65 22.30
C PRO A 809 -29.32 13.02 22.22
N ALA A 810 -28.46 13.21 21.23
CA ALA A 810 -27.79 14.48 21.01
C ALA A 810 -28.78 15.58 20.60
N THR A 811 -28.56 16.78 21.13
CA THR A 811 -29.34 17.97 20.78
C THR A 811 -28.66 18.76 19.67
N GLY A 812 -29.45 19.31 18.74
CA GLY A 812 -28.93 20.14 17.65
C GLY A 812 -28.15 19.38 16.56
N ALA A 813 -28.21 18.05 16.53
CA ALA A 813 -27.66 17.27 15.43
C ALA A 813 -28.42 17.55 14.12
N LYS A 814 -27.69 17.69 13.03
CA LYS A 814 -28.22 18.05 11.71
C LYS A 814 -27.28 17.62 10.58
N VAL A 815 -27.80 17.60 9.36
CA VAL A 815 -26.99 17.58 8.14
C VAL A 815 -26.94 18.99 7.56
N LEU A 816 -25.74 19.52 7.35
CA LEU A 816 -25.49 20.81 6.71
C LEU A 816 -25.43 20.60 5.20
N VAL A 817 -26.17 21.42 4.44
CA VAL A 817 -26.21 21.31 2.98
C VAL A 817 -25.65 22.59 2.36
N TYR A 818 -24.44 22.50 1.82
CA TYR A 818 -23.77 23.57 1.09
C TYR A 818 -24.07 23.45 -0.41
N GLY A 819 -24.25 24.57 -1.09
CA GLY A 819 -24.51 24.61 -2.53
C GLY A 819 -24.15 25.97 -3.15
N LEU A 820 -24.14 26.03 -4.49
CA LEU A 820 -23.93 27.27 -5.25
C LEU A 820 -25.07 28.26 -5.02
#